data_AF-A0A926Y5J1-F1
#
_entry.id   AF-A0A926Y5J1-F1
#
_cell.length_a   1.000
_cell.length_b   1.000
_cell.length_c   1.000
_cell.angle_alpha   90.00
_cell.angle_beta   90.00
_cell.angle_gamma   90.00
#
_symmetry.space_group_name_H-M   'P 1'
#
loop_
_entity.id
_entity.type
_entity.pdbx_description
1 polymer ?
#
loop_
_entity_poly.entity_id
_entity_poly.type
_entity_poly.pdbx_seq_one_letter_code
_entity_poly.pdbx_strand_id
1 'polypeptide(L)'
;MGYPQNLLEVWNLYQLHIDSKNKPAQATRILNETRSAIMRILLRGLGYERQSVGRKMTKAEVIAAEAFMKVLSTEQLIDSRAAVELGFSILNLSQASRNTYGSRLDQFLDWGEEQPWWGKSTTSVVLRTTETKNDYCPSLRRGYGKATDNRLTDRRSVYITYQVQPKDITAALDAELQEFYHFLTDPERYDRRTEAISHSAAETYLEHIRLILGWFRLQGTPRKHLSLNLLVPKLTEDALEDLTSEQREMCWKARKSYIDTWICRYFEFLREELGSKSPKTKRFKTHALTALSKFQYRTEVVSDSGYQEIPILKTLNKYSNNVREESAKWDRLKHRVVPVEKKWPDVVEGQTALTTVRRQVAEELRSLCRPKYSSNEHLRSGSAITTSLRDYLAWSTMTDTPARRQEEPCSWRISLTCPVERPEDIPDGGFYHPLPPNQVRERDHENRIADNYLYKTYKRKGKLYPEGIWVLDIHKYKTRKRYGPQSIVVKNRQFSDGNCLYDYIERYLYGWWKPEEDENFPIYDWWSSPFMAHPGRWVSSGRAEFNPEQFSCLTEQGSLKSWLWGFFFVMPRAGNHYEDSSFKAFFSNAAHKITGKRITPHTIRDMWATWAYQVGLTDAQRESLAYAMGMDIKTMEEIYERCSPSEKRRPIEEVIDHILFGELEAEYQQSTFYLEKLAKELLELPETERLNYMQLLSVKQPE
;
A
#
# COMPACT_ATOMS: atom_id res chain seq x y z
N MET A 1 26.68 -39.96 14.27
CA MET A 1 27.44 -40.12 13.01
C MET A 1 28.62 -39.16 13.07
N GLY A 2 29.82 -39.59 12.66
CA GLY A 2 30.97 -38.69 12.57
C GLY A 2 30.75 -37.57 11.54
N TYR A 3 31.58 -36.52 11.59
CA TYR A 3 31.53 -35.46 10.59
C TYR A 3 31.96 -35.99 9.21
N PRO A 4 31.28 -35.58 8.13
CA PRO A 4 31.67 -36.00 6.79
C PRO A 4 33.07 -35.49 6.48
N GLN A 5 33.90 -36.33 5.87
CA GLN A 5 35.29 -36.00 5.52
C GLN A 5 35.41 -35.51 4.08
N ASN A 6 34.43 -35.83 3.24
CA ASN A 6 34.47 -35.54 1.81
C ASN A 6 33.08 -35.24 1.24
N LEU A 7 33.04 -34.70 0.01
CA LEU A 7 31.80 -34.32 -0.67
C LEU A 7 30.83 -35.50 -0.89
N LEU A 8 31.34 -36.73 -1.02
CA LEU A 8 30.47 -37.90 -1.17
C LEU A 8 29.69 -38.21 0.13
N GLU A 9 30.35 -38.11 1.28
CA GLU A 9 29.71 -38.28 2.58
C GLU A 9 28.69 -37.17 2.84
N VAL A 10 29.01 -35.92 2.46
CA VAL A 10 28.08 -34.80 2.48
C VAL A 10 26.84 -35.08 1.63
N TRP A 11 27.04 -35.58 0.41
CA TRP A 11 25.95 -35.97 -0.48
C TRP A 11 25.06 -37.04 0.15
N ASN A 12 25.64 -38.07 0.76
CA ASN A 12 24.87 -39.13 1.43
C ASN A 12 24.03 -38.59 2.59
N LEU A 13 24.56 -37.65 3.39
CA LEU A 13 23.81 -36.99 4.45
C LEU A 13 22.66 -36.14 3.88
N TYR A 14 22.87 -35.46 2.75
CA TYR A 14 21.81 -34.71 2.08
C TYR A 14 20.70 -35.62 1.55
N GLN A 15 21.03 -36.82 1.06
CA GLN A 15 20.04 -37.81 0.65
C GLN A 15 19.10 -38.17 1.80
N LEU A 16 19.66 -38.49 2.96
CA LEU A 16 18.89 -38.77 4.18
C LEU A 16 17.97 -37.60 4.57
N HIS A 17 18.47 -36.37 4.46
CA HIS A 17 17.69 -35.16 4.75
C HIS A 17 16.48 -34.97 3.81
N ILE A 18 16.68 -35.18 2.52
CA ILE A 18 15.61 -35.02 1.53
C ILE A 18 14.57 -36.13 1.66
N ASP A 19 15.02 -37.37 1.87
CA ASP A 19 14.13 -38.52 2.10
C ASP A 19 13.27 -38.34 3.36
N SER A 20 13.81 -37.73 4.43
CA SER A 20 13.03 -37.50 5.66
C SER A 20 11.98 -36.39 5.52
N LYS A 21 12.14 -35.46 4.57
CA LYS A 21 11.26 -34.27 4.42
C LYS A 21 10.22 -34.39 3.30
N ASN A 22 10.40 -35.31 2.36
CA ASN A 22 9.60 -35.35 1.14
C ASN A 22 8.98 -36.73 0.89
N LYS A 23 7.89 -36.76 0.12
CA LYS A 23 7.31 -38.02 -0.36
C LYS A 23 8.30 -38.75 -1.28
N PRO A 24 8.33 -40.10 -1.33
CA PRO A 24 9.34 -40.87 -2.08
C PRO A 24 9.54 -40.45 -3.54
N ALA A 25 8.44 -40.20 -4.27
CA ALA A 25 8.53 -39.76 -5.67
C ALA A 25 9.15 -38.36 -5.83
N GLN A 26 8.83 -37.44 -4.91
CA GLN A 26 9.39 -36.10 -4.90
C GLN A 26 10.86 -36.11 -4.47
N ALA A 27 11.20 -36.87 -3.43
CA ALA A 27 12.57 -37.06 -2.96
C ALA A 27 13.47 -37.60 -4.08
N THR A 28 13.03 -38.69 -4.74
CA THR A 28 13.74 -39.30 -5.88
C THR A 28 14.02 -38.27 -6.98
N ARG A 29 13.03 -37.44 -7.33
CA ARG A 29 13.20 -36.40 -8.34
C ARG A 29 14.24 -35.36 -7.91
N ILE A 30 14.13 -34.82 -6.70
CA ILE A 30 15.06 -33.81 -6.17
C ILE A 30 16.48 -34.37 -6.16
N LEU A 31 16.67 -35.58 -5.63
CA LEU A 31 17.99 -36.21 -5.53
C LEU A 31 18.61 -36.49 -6.90
N ASN A 32 17.83 -36.93 -7.89
CA ASN A 32 18.34 -37.13 -9.25
C ASN A 32 18.77 -35.81 -9.92
N GLU A 33 17.99 -34.75 -9.74
CA GLU A 33 18.30 -33.41 -10.26
C GLU A 33 19.56 -32.84 -9.57
N THR A 34 19.64 -32.90 -8.23
CA THR A 34 20.78 -32.40 -7.45
C THR A 34 22.06 -33.20 -7.75
N ARG A 35 22.00 -34.54 -7.80
CA ARG A 35 23.16 -35.37 -8.16
C ARG A 35 23.68 -35.04 -9.56
N SER A 36 22.76 -34.84 -10.51
CA SER A 36 23.13 -34.40 -11.87
C SER A 36 23.78 -33.02 -11.85
N ALA A 37 23.29 -32.08 -11.03
CA ALA A 37 23.86 -30.75 -10.90
C ALA A 37 25.26 -30.79 -10.28
N ILE A 38 25.45 -31.57 -9.22
CA ILE A 38 26.76 -31.76 -8.56
C ILE A 38 27.77 -32.29 -9.57
N MET A 39 27.47 -33.43 -10.18
CA MET A 39 28.42 -34.12 -11.07
C MET A 39 28.76 -33.34 -12.34
N ARG A 40 27.81 -32.57 -12.87
CA ARG A 40 28.01 -31.84 -14.12
C ARG A 40 28.60 -30.45 -13.91
N ILE A 41 28.14 -29.72 -12.90
CA ILE A 41 28.43 -28.29 -12.75
C ILE A 41 29.41 -28.08 -11.61
N LEU A 42 29.06 -28.48 -10.38
CA LEU A 42 29.90 -28.23 -9.21
C LEU A 42 31.27 -28.90 -9.36
N LEU A 43 31.31 -30.19 -9.67
CA LEU A 43 32.58 -30.90 -9.83
C LEU A 43 33.43 -30.29 -10.95
N ARG A 44 32.81 -29.83 -12.03
CA ARG A 44 33.52 -29.18 -13.15
C ARG A 44 34.19 -27.87 -12.70
N GLY A 45 33.51 -27.09 -11.87
CA GLY A 45 34.08 -25.90 -11.24
C GLY A 45 35.21 -26.21 -10.26
N LEU A 46 35.18 -27.39 -9.65
CA LEU A 46 36.24 -27.90 -8.76
C LEU A 46 37.35 -28.67 -9.51
N GLY A 47 37.41 -28.54 -10.84
CA GLY A 47 38.49 -29.12 -11.66
C GLY A 47 38.26 -30.55 -12.15
N TYR A 48 37.08 -31.14 -11.95
CA TYR A 48 36.78 -32.46 -12.52
C TYR A 48 36.61 -32.39 -14.04
N GLU A 49 37.38 -33.22 -14.75
CA GLU A 49 37.27 -33.33 -16.20
C GLU A 49 36.47 -34.54 -16.69
N ARG A 50 35.41 -34.26 -17.46
CA ARG A 50 34.61 -35.29 -18.12
C ARG A 50 35.22 -35.64 -19.47
N GLN A 51 35.20 -36.93 -19.81
CA GLN A 51 35.62 -37.43 -21.12
C GLN A 51 34.67 -36.98 -22.25
N SER A 52 33.37 -36.85 -21.96
CA SER A 52 32.38 -36.40 -22.94
C SER A 52 31.53 -35.23 -22.44
N VAL A 53 31.58 -34.11 -23.17
CA VAL A 53 30.76 -32.92 -22.90
C VAL A 53 29.45 -33.01 -23.72
N GLY A 54 28.32 -32.64 -23.12
CA GLY A 54 27.02 -32.57 -23.80
C GLY A 54 26.22 -33.87 -23.90
N ARG A 55 26.77 -35.01 -23.44
CA ARG A 55 26.04 -36.31 -23.38
C ARG A 55 25.71 -36.72 -21.94
N LYS A 56 24.73 -37.63 -21.79
CA LYS A 56 24.42 -38.28 -20.51
C LYS A 56 25.67 -39.01 -20.01
N MET A 57 25.96 -38.89 -18.72
CA MET A 57 27.14 -39.52 -18.14
C MET A 57 27.09 -41.04 -18.32
N THR A 58 28.20 -41.62 -18.77
CA THR A 58 28.35 -43.08 -18.82
C THR A 58 28.49 -43.63 -17.39
N LYS A 59 28.27 -44.93 -17.19
CA LYS A 59 28.50 -45.55 -15.86
C LYS A 59 29.93 -45.33 -15.37
N ALA A 60 30.91 -45.40 -16.28
CA ALA A 60 32.31 -45.14 -15.97
C ALA A 60 32.55 -43.68 -15.53
N GLU A 61 31.95 -42.70 -16.21
CA GLU A 61 32.03 -41.30 -15.81
C GLU A 61 31.39 -41.05 -14.44
N VAL A 62 30.26 -41.70 -14.14
CA VAL A 62 29.61 -41.58 -12.81
C VAL A 62 30.52 -42.14 -11.71
N ILE A 63 31.11 -43.32 -11.93
CA ILE A 63 32.05 -43.93 -10.98
C ILE A 63 33.27 -43.02 -10.77
N ALA A 64 33.81 -42.44 -11.85
CA ALA A 64 34.94 -41.52 -11.77
C ALA A 64 34.59 -40.22 -11.03
N ALA A 65 33.39 -39.66 -11.24
CA ALA A 65 32.90 -38.49 -10.52
C ALA A 65 32.73 -38.77 -9.02
N GLU A 66 32.20 -39.92 -8.65
CA GLU A 66 32.08 -40.33 -7.24
C GLU A 66 33.45 -40.56 -6.59
N ALA A 67 34.40 -41.13 -7.33
CA ALA A 67 35.78 -41.24 -6.87
C ALA A 67 36.38 -39.85 -6.62
N PHE A 68 36.14 -38.90 -7.51
CA PHE A 68 36.58 -37.51 -7.33
C PHE A 68 35.92 -36.84 -6.10
N MET A 69 34.62 -37.06 -5.88
CA MET A 69 33.91 -36.58 -4.68
C MET A 69 34.50 -37.10 -3.37
N LYS A 70 35.13 -38.28 -3.35
CA LYS A 70 35.80 -38.81 -2.15
C LYS A 70 37.12 -38.11 -1.83
N VAL A 71 37.76 -37.50 -2.82
CA VAL A 71 39.04 -36.80 -2.68
C VAL A 71 38.82 -35.34 -2.27
N LEU A 72 37.66 -34.76 -2.61
CA LEU A 72 37.30 -33.40 -2.24
C LEU A 72 36.97 -33.31 -0.75
N SER A 73 37.84 -32.67 0.03
CA SER A 73 37.61 -32.46 1.46
C SER A 73 36.47 -31.48 1.71
N THR A 74 35.86 -31.54 2.90
CA THR A 74 34.80 -30.59 3.28
C THR A 74 35.30 -29.14 3.36
N GLU A 75 36.60 -28.91 3.55
CA GLU A 75 37.19 -27.57 3.54
C GLU A 75 37.15 -26.94 2.15
N GLN A 76 37.36 -27.73 1.10
CA GLN A 76 37.27 -27.25 -0.29
C GLN A 76 35.84 -26.88 -0.68
N LEU A 77 34.84 -27.25 0.12
CA LEU A 77 33.45 -26.89 -0.14
C LEU A 77 33.11 -25.45 0.25
N ILE A 78 33.99 -24.75 0.97
CA ILE A 78 33.81 -23.32 1.31
C ILE A 78 33.67 -22.49 0.02
N ASP A 79 34.40 -22.85 -1.04
CA ASP A 79 34.37 -22.15 -2.32
C ASP A 79 33.36 -22.75 -3.32
N SER A 80 32.45 -23.61 -2.85
CA SER A 80 31.51 -24.32 -3.74
C SER A 80 30.66 -23.38 -4.59
N ARG A 81 30.23 -22.23 -4.05
CA ARG A 81 29.41 -21.28 -4.81
C ARG A 81 30.18 -20.65 -5.97
N ALA A 82 31.44 -20.25 -5.74
CA ALA A 82 32.31 -19.78 -6.79
C ALA A 82 32.57 -20.87 -7.85
N ALA A 83 32.76 -22.12 -7.40
CA ALA A 83 32.90 -23.26 -8.29
C ALA A 83 31.63 -23.52 -9.13
N VAL A 84 30.42 -23.32 -8.58
CA VAL A 84 29.18 -23.44 -9.35
C VAL A 84 29.13 -22.42 -10.49
N GLU A 85 29.45 -21.14 -10.24
CA GLU A 85 29.48 -20.09 -11.28
C GLU A 85 30.55 -20.35 -12.34
N LEU A 86 31.73 -20.81 -11.92
CA LEU A 86 32.78 -21.24 -12.84
C LEU A 86 32.30 -22.43 -13.69
N GLY A 87 31.62 -23.41 -13.09
CA GLY A 87 31.03 -24.55 -13.78
C GLY A 87 29.97 -24.13 -14.81
N PHE A 88 29.11 -23.16 -14.49
CA PHE A 88 28.14 -22.60 -15.44
C PHE A 88 28.81 -21.91 -16.63
N SER A 89 29.91 -21.21 -16.37
CA SER A 89 30.69 -20.50 -17.38
C SER A 89 31.41 -21.47 -18.31
N ILE A 90 32.08 -22.49 -17.77
CA ILE A 90 32.79 -23.54 -18.54
C ILE A 90 31.83 -24.31 -19.45
N LEU A 91 30.62 -24.61 -18.96
CA LEU A 91 29.64 -25.41 -19.71
C LEU A 91 28.76 -24.59 -20.67
N ASN A 92 28.83 -23.26 -20.63
CA ASN A 92 27.99 -22.36 -21.42
C ASN A 92 26.49 -22.74 -21.39
N LEU A 93 25.95 -22.99 -20.20
CA LEU A 93 24.56 -23.46 -20.04
C LEU A 93 23.52 -22.36 -20.29
N SER A 94 22.41 -22.74 -20.91
CA SER A 94 21.23 -21.86 -21.09
C SER A 94 20.68 -21.36 -19.75
N GLN A 95 20.05 -20.18 -19.75
CA GLN A 95 19.46 -19.60 -18.54
C GLN A 95 18.44 -20.52 -17.86
N ALA A 96 17.65 -21.28 -18.62
CA ALA A 96 16.69 -22.24 -18.06
C ALA A 96 17.40 -23.38 -17.30
N SER A 97 18.54 -23.86 -17.82
CA SER A 97 19.36 -24.86 -17.16
C SER A 97 20.06 -24.30 -15.91
N ARG A 98 20.56 -23.06 -15.99
CA ARG A 98 21.11 -22.34 -14.82
C ARG A 98 20.08 -22.21 -13.72
N ASN A 99 18.85 -21.81 -14.04
CA ASN A 99 17.77 -21.70 -13.04
C ASN A 99 17.43 -23.06 -12.39
N THR A 100 17.37 -24.13 -13.20
CA THR A 100 16.97 -25.47 -12.71
C THR A 100 18.06 -26.08 -11.84
N TYR A 101 19.29 -26.15 -12.34
CA TYR A 101 20.40 -26.78 -11.61
C TYR A 101 20.96 -25.87 -10.52
N GLY A 102 20.99 -24.55 -10.75
CA GLY A 102 21.41 -23.56 -9.75
C GLY A 102 20.53 -23.63 -8.53
N SER A 103 19.19 -23.63 -8.70
CA SER A 103 18.28 -23.78 -7.56
C SER A 103 18.47 -25.08 -6.77
N ARG A 104 18.96 -26.17 -7.39
CA ARG A 104 19.23 -27.44 -6.71
C ARG A 104 20.56 -27.42 -5.97
N LEU A 105 21.58 -26.80 -6.57
CA LEU A 105 22.86 -26.60 -5.93
C LEU A 105 22.74 -25.63 -4.76
N ASP A 106 21.98 -24.53 -4.90
CA ASP A 106 21.67 -23.61 -3.80
C ASP A 106 21.01 -24.35 -2.63
N GLN A 107 19.97 -25.14 -2.88
CA GLN A 107 19.32 -25.94 -1.83
C GLN A 107 20.26 -26.93 -1.13
N PHE A 108 21.24 -27.47 -1.85
CA PHE A 108 22.23 -28.38 -1.30
C PHE A 108 23.29 -27.64 -0.48
N LEU A 109 23.78 -26.50 -0.97
CA LEU A 109 24.79 -25.68 -0.30
C LEU A 109 24.21 -24.94 0.90
N ASP A 110 23.02 -24.37 0.80
CA ASP A 110 22.29 -23.74 1.92
C ASP A 110 22.13 -24.74 3.07
N TRP A 111 21.66 -25.96 2.77
CA TRP A 111 21.54 -27.02 3.77
C TRP A 111 22.89 -27.39 4.39
N GLY A 112 23.93 -27.45 3.55
CA GLY A 112 25.30 -27.71 3.98
C GLY A 112 25.79 -26.67 4.99
N GLU A 113 25.66 -25.39 4.64
CA GLU A 113 26.05 -24.23 5.46
C GLU A 113 25.34 -24.18 6.83
N GLU A 114 24.13 -24.75 6.94
CA GLU A 114 23.43 -24.91 8.22
C GLU A 114 24.02 -26.01 9.12
N GLN A 115 24.86 -26.90 8.57
CA GLN A 115 25.42 -28.01 9.32
C GLN A 115 26.65 -27.60 10.16
N PRO A 116 26.79 -28.13 11.39
CA PRO A 116 27.88 -27.75 12.31
C PRO A 116 29.29 -28.10 11.82
N TRP A 117 29.41 -28.91 10.78
CA TRP A 117 30.67 -29.32 10.15
C TRP A 117 31.04 -28.52 8.90
N TRP A 118 30.14 -27.66 8.39
CA TRP A 118 30.40 -26.86 7.20
C TRP A 118 31.24 -25.64 7.55
N GLY A 119 32.54 -25.70 7.21
CA GLY A 119 33.43 -24.53 7.23
C GLY A 119 33.57 -23.82 8.58
N LYS A 120 34.15 -24.48 9.60
CA LYS A 120 34.76 -23.74 10.73
C LYS A 120 36.09 -23.11 10.28
N SER A 121 36.05 -22.11 9.41
CA SER A 121 37.16 -21.16 9.30
C SER A 121 37.05 -20.19 10.47
N THR A 122 37.87 -20.43 11.50
CA THR A 122 37.97 -19.64 12.73
C THR A 122 38.37 -18.17 12.49
N THR A 123 38.70 -17.79 11.26
CA THR A 123 39.27 -16.47 10.93
C THR A 123 38.34 -15.60 10.08
N SER A 124 37.41 -16.15 9.31
CA SER A 124 36.54 -15.35 8.41
C SER A 124 35.21 -14.94 9.03
N VAL A 125 34.70 -15.72 10.00
CA VAL A 125 33.35 -15.49 10.55
C VAL A 125 33.30 -14.29 11.51
N VAL A 126 34.39 -13.93 12.17
CA VAL A 126 34.34 -12.89 13.22
C VAL A 126 34.51 -11.46 12.67
N LEU A 127 35.17 -11.27 11.52
CA LEU A 127 35.34 -9.93 10.92
C LEU A 127 34.23 -9.56 9.91
N ARG A 128 33.48 -10.52 9.35
CA ARG A 128 32.36 -10.22 8.43
C ARG A 128 31.02 -9.98 9.11
N THR A 129 30.84 -10.32 10.39
CA THR A 129 29.50 -10.51 10.98
C THR A 129 28.75 -9.27 11.44
N THR A 130 29.37 -8.10 11.52
CA THR A 130 28.67 -6.87 11.99
C THR A 130 28.43 -5.83 10.90
N GLU A 131 29.31 -5.69 9.91
CA GLU A 131 29.10 -4.74 8.80
C GLU A 131 28.25 -5.32 7.66
N THR A 132 28.25 -6.63 7.42
CA THR A 132 27.58 -7.21 6.24
C THR A 132 26.07 -7.45 6.42
N LYS A 133 25.58 -7.81 7.62
CA LYS A 133 24.14 -8.13 7.82
C LYS A 133 23.18 -6.98 7.54
N ASN A 134 23.64 -5.73 7.72
CA ASN A 134 22.82 -4.55 7.45
C ASN A 134 22.67 -4.21 5.96
N ASP A 135 23.45 -4.86 5.09
CA ASP A 135 23.40 -4.66 3.65
C ASP A 135 22.52 -5.66 2.90
N TYR A 136 22.09 -6.73 3.56
CA TYR A 136 21.27 -7.75 2.91
C TYR A 136 19.79 -7.45 3.05
N CYS A 137 19.15 -7.31 1.89
CA CYS A 137 17.71 -7.28 1.74
C CYS A 137 17.14 -8.67 2.13
N PRO A 138 16.16 -8.73 3.06
CA PRO A 138 15.55 -10.00 3.42
C PRO A 138 14.81 -10.63 2.23
N SER A 139 14.51 -11.93 2.33
CA SER A 139 13.83 -12.66 1.26
C SER A 139 12.49 -12.00 0.91
N LEU A 140 12.33 -11.68 -0.38
CA LEU A 140 11.10 -11.12 -0.94
C LEU A 140 9.96 -12.16 -1.06
N ARG A 141 10.26 -13.45 -0.98
CA ARG A 141 9.28 -14.53 -1.18
C ARG A 141 8.79 -15.06 0.17
N ARG A 142 7.57 -14.67 0.56
CA ARG A 142 6.92 -15.13 1.81
C ARG A 142 5.76 -16.13 1.62
N GLY A 143 5.63 -16.70 0.43
CA GLY A 143 4.62 -17.75 0.17
C GLY A 143 3.17 -17.28 -0.03
N TYR A 144 2.89 -15.97 0.04
CA TYR A 144 1.52 -15.44 -0.13
C TYR A 144 1.00 -15.33 -1.58
N GLY A 145 1.76 -15.83 -2.56
CA GLY A 145 1.37 -15.77 -3.97
C GLY A 145 1.23 -14.34 -4.53
N LYS A 146 0.45 -14.18 -5.60
CA LYS A 146 0.16 -12.85 -6.18
C LYS A 146 -1.03 -12.22 -5.46
N ALA A 147 -1.03 -10.89 -5.35
CA ALA A 147 -2.16 -10.16 -4.76
C ALA A 147 -3.49 -10.36 -5.52
N THR A 148 -3.43 -10.77 -6.78
CA THR A 148 -4.59 -11.16 -7.60
C THR A 148 -5.25 -12.45 -7.12
N ASP A 149 -4.49 -13.32 -6.45
CA ASP A 149 -4.97 -14.59 -5.93
C ASP A 149 -5.78 -14.37 -4.64
N ASN A 150 -5.43 -13.33 -3.86
CA ASN A 150 -6.23 -12.84 -2.74
C ASN A 150 -7.37 -11.92 -3.22
N ARG A 151 -8.43 -12.53 -3.77
CA ARG A 151 -9.60 -11.82 -4.26
C ARG A 151 -10.35 -11.13 -3.11
N LEU A 152 -10.55 -9.83 -3.28
CA LEU A 152 -11.26 -8.98 -2.32
C LEU A 152 -12.78 -9.03 -2.44
N THR A 153 -13.30 -9.52 -3.57
CA THR A 153 -14.73 -9.62 -3.83
C THR A 153 -15.05 -11.03 -4.32
N ASP A 154 -16.28 -11.49 -4.06
CA ASP A 154 -16.76 -12.82 -4.50
C ASP A 154 -16.93 -12.94 -6.02
N ARG A 155 -16.67 -11.87 -6.77
CA ARG A 155 -16.88 -11.84 -8.22
C ARG A 155 -15.90 -12.78 -8.91
N ARG A 156 -16.44 -13.70 -9.71
CA ARG A 156 -15.66 -14.76 -10.38
C ARG A 156 -15.27 -14.42 -11.81
N SER A 157 -16.00 -13.56 -12.51
CA SER A 157 -15.89 -13.26 -13.93
C SER A 157 -15.18 -11.92 -14.25
N VAL A 158 -14.70 -11.81 -15.49
CA VAL A 158 -14.27 -10.54 -16.11
C VAL A 158 -15.47 -9.58 -16.13
N TYR A 159 -15.25 -8.30 -15.85
CA TYR A 159 -16.30 -7.28 -15.96
C TYR A 159 -16.96 -7.39 -17.34
N ILE A 160 -18.26 -7.67 -17.37
CA ILE A 160 -19.05 -7.42 -18.57
C ILE A 160 -18.98 -5.91 -18.77
N THR A 161 -18.27 -5.47 -19.82
CA THR A 161 -18.27 -4.06 -20.21
C THR A 161 -19.58 -3.79 -20.92
N TYR A 162 -20.57 -3.27 -20.19
CA TYR A 162 -21.90 -2.94 -20.73
C TYR A 162 -22.12 -1.43 -20.85
N GLN A 163 -21.10 -0.60 -20.66
CA GLN A 163 -21.21 0.83 -20.96
C GLN A 163 -21.44 1.01 -22.46
N VAL A 164 -22.33 1.94 -22.84
CA VAL A 164 -22.51 2.28 -24.26
C VAL A 164 -21.17 2.70 -24.86
N GLN A 165 -20.77 2.04 -25.93
CA GLN A 165 -19.48 2.29 -26.57
C GLN A 165 -19.55 3.54 -27.44
N PRO A 166 -18.44 4.24 -27.69
CA PRO A 166 -18.43 5.41 -28.58
C PRO A 166 -19.06 5.14 -29.96
N LYS A 167 -18.82 3.95 -30.52
CA LYS A 167 -19.42 3.50 -31.79
C LYS A 167 -20.95 3.34 -31.75
N ASP A 168 -21.54 3.17 -30.57
CA ASP A 168 -22.99 3.05 -30.37
C ASP A 168 -23.64 4.41 -30.04
N ILE A 169 -22.88 5.48 -29.84
CA ILE A 169 -23.42 6.83 -29.63
C ILE A 169 -23.73 7.45 -30.99
N THR A 170 -24.99 7.83 -31.24
CA THR A 170 -25.39 8.58 -32.44
C THR A 170 -25.10 10.07 -32.23
N ALA A 171 -25.02 10.85 -33.31
CA ALA A 171 -24.84 12.31 -33.20
C ALA A 171 -25.97 12.96 -32.36
N ALA A 172 -27.20 12.48 -32.50
CA ALA A 172 -28.34 12.94 -31.72
C ALA A 172 -28.16 12.65 -30.21
N LEU A 173 -27.78 11.41 -29.85
CA LEU A 173 -27.54 11.06 -28.44
C LEU A 173 -26.34 11.81 -27.86
N ASP A 174 -25.29 12.03 -28.65
CA ASP A 174 -24.14 12.81 -28.18
C ASP A 174 -24.55 14.25 -27.86
N ALA A 175 -25.33 14.89 -28.73
CA ALA A 175 -25.89 16.22 -28.49
C ALA A 175 -26.75 16.27 -27.21
N GLU A 176 -27.62 15.27 -26.99
CA GLU A 176 -28.40 15.16 -25.75
C GLU A 176 -27.52 15.04 -24.49
N LEU A 177 -26.45 14.24 -24.56
CA LEU A 177 -25.51 14.05 -23.43
C LEU A 177 -24.70 15.32 -23.14
N GLN A 178 -24.26 16.05 -24.18
CA GLN A 178 -23.57 17.34 -24.01
C GLN A 178 -24.51 18.40 -23.44
N GLU A 179 -25.75 18.48 -23.92
CA GLU A 179 -26.71 19.43 -23.36
C GLU A 179 -27.00 19.13 -21.88
N PHE A 180 -27.15 17.84 -21.53
CA PHE A 180 -27.31 17.42 -20.14
C PHE A 180 -26.09 17.78 -19.30
N TYR A 181 -24.87 17.61 -19.81
CA TYR A 181 -23.65 18.03 -19.13
C TYR A 181 -23.64 19.53 -18.83
N HIS A 182 -23.90 20.35 -19.86
CA HIS A 182 -23.95 21.80 -19.70
C HIS A 182 -25.03 22.24 -18.70
N PHE A 183 -26.20 21.60 -18.71
CA PHE A 183 -27.22 21.82 -17.69
C PHE A 183 -26.71 21.57 -16.27
N LEU A 184 -25.92 20.51 -16.07
CA LEU A 184 -25.36 20.20 -14.75
C LEU A 184 -24.28 21.19 -14.31
N THR A 185 -23.46 21.71 -15.23
CA THR A 185 -22.22 22.43 -14.85
C THR A 185 -22.29 23.95 -15.01
N ASP A 186 -23.10 24.48 -15.91
CA ASP A 186 -23.10 25.92 -16.25
C ASP A 186 -23.78 26.76 -15.15
N PRO A 187 -23.06 27.59 -14.38
CA PRO A 187 -23.65 28.36 -13.29
C PRO A 187 -24.73 29.37 -13.74
N GLU A 188 -24.67 29.87 -14.98
CA GLU A 188 -25.49 30.99 -15.47
C GLU A 188 -26.75 30.55 -16.24
N ARG A 189 -26.99 29.24 -16.30
CA ARG A 189 -28.08 28.68 -17.11
C ARG A 189 -29.47 29.05 -16.56
N TYR A 190 -30.22 29.84 -17.33
CA TYR A 190 -31.52 30.41 -16.92
C TYR A 190 -32.65 29.40 -16.75
N ASP A 191 -32.62 28.26 -17.43
CA ASP A 191 -33.66 27.21 -17.39
C ASP A 191 -33.46 26.23 -16.22
N ARG A 192 -32.38 26.36 -15.44
CA ARG A 192 -32.09 25.50 -14.30
C ARG A 192 -32.78 26.03 -13.04
N ARG A 193 -33.32 25.12 -12.22
CA ARG A 193 -33.91 25.43 -10.89
C ARG A 193 -33.09 24.88 -9.72
N THR A 194 -31.96 24.22 -10.01
CA THR A 194 -31.02 23.68 -9.03
C THR A 194 -29.68 24.39 -9.11
N GLU A 195 -28.84 24.22 -8.10
CA GLU A 195 -27.45 24.66 -8.15
C GLU A 195 -26.64 23.87 -9.20
N ALA A 196 -25.64 24.53 -9.78
CA ALA A 196 -24.65 23.87 -10.62
C ALA A 196 -23.82 22.90 -9.79
N ILE A 197 -23.45 21.77 -10.39
CA ILE A 197 -22.51 20.81 -9.79
C ILE A 197 -21.15 20.91 -10.46
N SER A 198 -20.12 20.40 -9.78
CA SER A 198 -18.78 20.36 -10.36
C SER A 198 -18.72 19.44 -11.59
N HIS A 199 -17.84 19.76 -12.53
CA HIS A 199 -17.57 18.93 -13.71
C HIS A 199 -17.32 17.46 -13.37
N SER A 200 -16.55 17.16 -12.32
CA SER A 200 -16.29 15.79 -11.87
C SER A 200 -17.57 15.04 -11.42
N ALA A 201 -18.49 15.74 -10.75
CA ALA A 201 -19.77 15.16 -10.37
C ALA A 201 -20.68 14.93 -11.59
N ALA A 202 -20.68 15.87 -12.55
CA ALA A 202 -21.42 15.73 -13.81
C ALA A 202 -20.91 14.56 -14.66
N GLU A 203 -19.59 14.38 -14.79
CA GLU A 203 -18.99 13.23 -15.47
C GLU A 203 -19.41 11.90 -14.81
N THR A 204 -19.47 11.85 -13.47
CA THR A 204 -19.95 10.67 -12.75
C THR A 204 -21.41 10.35 -13.12
N TYR A 205 -22.26 11.37 -13.25
CA TYR A 205 -23.64 11.18 -13.70
C TYR A 205 -23.71 10.71 -15.15
N LEU A 206 -22.94 11.29 -16.06
CA LEU A 206 -22.86 10.85 -17.46
C LEU A 206 -22.37 9.40 -17.58
N GLU A 207 -21.34 9.01 -16.83
CA GLU A 207 -20.85 7.63 -16.79
C GLU A 207 -22.00 6.68 -16.40
N HIS A 208 -22.80 7.07 -15.41
CA HIS A 208 -23.93 6.27 -14.96
C HIS A 208 -25.08 6.20 -15.97
N ILE A 209 -25.40 7.30 -16.65
CA ILE A 209 -26.35 7.32 -17.75
C ILE A 209 -25.88 6.42 -18.91
N ARG A 210 -24.61 6.52 -19.30
CA ARG A 210 -23.97 5.68 -20.33
C ARG A 210 -24.00 4.19 -19.98
N LEU A 211 -23.83 3.85 -18.70
CA LEU A 211 -23.98 2.47 -18.22
C LEU A 211 -25.43 1.96 -18.34
N ILE A 212 -26.42 2.78 -18.00
CA ILE A 212 -27.84 2.39 -18.14
C ILE A 212 -28.22 2.24 -19.62
N LEU A 213 -27.81 3.18 -20.49
CA LEU A 213 -28.05 3.09 -21.94
C LEU A 213 -27.37 1.87 -22.56
N GLY A 214 -26.16 1.54 -22.13
CA GLY A 214 -25.48 0.34 -22.61
C GLY A 214 -26.11 -0.95 -22.09
N TRP A 215 -26.75 -0.94 -20.91
CA TRP A 215 -27.62 -2.05 -20.48
C TRP A 215 -28.83 -2.20 -21.42
N PHE A 216 -29.49 -1.11 -21.82
CA PHE A 216 -30.55 -1.18 -22.84
C PHE A 216 -30.05 -1.75 -24.19
N ARG A 217 -28.82 -1.41 -24.62
CA ARG A 217 -28.20 -2.06 -25.80
C ARG A 217 -28.04 -3.55 -25.61
N LEU A 218 -27.58 -3.98 -24.43
CA LEU A 218 -27.43 -5.40 -24.09
C LEU A 218 -28.78 -6.13 -24.10
N GLN A 219 -29.86 -5.45 -23.72
CA GLN A 219 -31.24 -5.96 -23.79
C GLN A 219 -31.85 -5.91 -25.20
N GLY A 220 -31.08 -5.50 -26.22
CA GLY A 220 -31.51 -5.53 -27.63
C GLY A 220 -32.06 -4.21 -28.18
N THR A 221 -32.07 -3.11 -27.42
CA THR A 221 -32.51 -1.80 -27.95
C THR A 221 -31.61 -1.38 -29.11
N PRO A 222 -32.12 -1.07 -30.32
CA PRO A 222 -31.30 -0.65 -31.45
C PRO A 222 -30.53 0.65 -31.17
N ARG A 223 -29.34 0.80 -31.77
CA ARG A 223 -28.48 2.01 -31.63
C ARG A 223 -29.27 3.31 -31.88
N LYS A 224 -30.07 3.34 -32.93
CA LYS A 224 -30.89 4.50 -33.32
C LYS A 224 -32.00 4.87 -32.33
N HIS A 225 -32.34 3.98 -31.40
CA HIS A 225 -33.37 4.21 -30.38
C HIS A 225 -32.77 4.55 -29.01
N LEU A 226 -31.45 4.63 -28.88
CA LEU A 226 -30.85 5.16 -27.67
C LEU A 226 -31.04 6.68 -27.61
N SER A 227 -31.69 7.13 -26.55
CA SER A 227 -31.88 8.55 -26.22
C SER A 227 -32.03 8.70 -24.71
N LEU A 228 -31.89 9.91 -24.20
CA LEU A 228 -32.22 10.24 -22.81
C LEU A 228 -33.71 10.01 -22.51
N ASN A 229 -34.59 10.21 -23.52
CA ASN A 229 -36.03 9.92 -23.43
C ASN A 229 -36.33 8.42 -23.23
N LEU A 230 -35.43 7.51 -23.61
CA LEU A 230 -35.56 6.08 -23.30
C LEU A 230 -35.50 5.82 -21.78
N LEU A 231 -34.67 6.59 -21.06
CA LEU A 231 -34.48 6.41 -19.62
C LEU A 231 -35.60 7.07 -18.82
N VAL A 232 -35.95 8.28 -19.22
CA VAL A 232 -36.98 9.10 -18.61
C VAL A 232 -37.90 9.58 -19.74
N PRO A 233 -39.06 8.95 -19.96
CA PRO A 233 -39.97 9.34 -21.03
C PRO A 233 -40.67 10.65 -20.69
N LYS A 234 -40.17 11.77 -21.23
CA LYS A 234 -40.77 13.09 -21.06
C LYS A 234 -42.20 13.12 -21.63
N LEU A 235 -43.09 13.79 -20.91
CA LEU A 235 -44.44 14.14 -21.34
C LEU A 235 -44.53 15.67 -21.28
N THR A 236 -44.69 16.32 -22.43
CA THR A 236 -44.79 17.79 -22.54
C THR A 236 -46.19 18.26 -22.15
N GLU A 237 -46.31 19.51 -21.72
CA GLU A 237 -47.62 20.12 -21.45
C GLU A 237 -48.50 20.09 -22.71
N ASP A 238 -47.94 20.41 -23.88
CA ASP A 238 -48.63 20.32 -25.17
C ASP A 238 -49.22 18.92 -25.44
N ALA A 239 -48.51 17.85 -25.06
CA ALA A 239 -49.00 16.48 -25.23
C ALA A 239 -50.12 16.11 -24.25
N LEU A 240 -50.34 16.94 -23.22
CA LEU A 240 -51.37 16.76 -22.21
C LEU A 240 -52.56 17.69 -22.42
N GLU A 241 -52.40 18.80 -23.15
CA GLU A 241 -53.38 19.88 -23.27
C GLU A 241 -54.76 19.36 -23.67
N ASP A 242 -54.83 18.56 -24.73
CA ASP A 242 -56.06 18.00 -25.29
C ASP A 242 -56.61 16.75 -24.56
N LEU A 243 -55.88 16.23 -23.57
CA LEU A 243 -56.27 15.00 -22.88
C LEU A 243 -57.20 15.27 -21.70
N THR A 244 -58.24 14.44 -21.55
CA THR A 244 -59.08 14.44 -20.34
C THR A 244 -58.26 14.06 -19.11
N SER A 245 -58.71 14.43 -17.91
CA SER A 245 -58.02 14.08 -16.66
C SER A 245 -57.73 12.58 -16.53
N GLU A 246 -58.67 11.73 -16.99
CA GLU A 246 -58.51 10.27 -17.02
C GLU A 246 -57.42 9.82 -18.01
N GLN A 247 -57.41 10.37 -19.23
CA GLN A 247 -56.37 10.08 -20.23
C GLN A 247 -54.98 10.53 -19.77
N ARG A 248 -54.88 11.70 -19.12
CA ARG A 248 -53.65 12.19 -18.50
C ARG A 248 -53.17 11.22 -17.43
N GLU A 249 -54.06 10.77 -16.54
CA GLU A 249 -53.73 9.79 -15.50
C GLU A 249 -53.27 8.46 -16.10
N MET A 250 -53.94 7.95 -17.14
CA MET A 250 -53.54 6.75 -17.86
C MET A 250 -52.15 6.88 -18.49
N CYS A 251 -51.85 8.03 -19.10
CA CYS A 251 -50.53 8.31 -19.64
C CYS A 251 -49.47 8.28 -18.55
N TRP A 252 -49.67 8.99 -17.45
CA TRP A 252 -48.74 8.97 -16.31
C TRP A 252 -48.59 7.57 -15.71
N LYS A 253 -49.68 6.80 -15.58
CA LYS A 253 -49.66 5.42 -15.11
C LYS A 253 -48.79 4.53 -16.01
N ALA A 254 -48.93 4.66 -17.32
CA ALA A 254 -48.12 3.91 -18.29
C ALA A 254 -46.62 4.25 -18.17
N ARG A 255 -46.26 5.54 -18.05
CA ARG A 255 -44.84 5.96 -17.92
C ARG A 255 -44.25 5.55 -16.58
N LYS A 256 -45.02 5.67 -15.49
CA LYS A 256 -44.61 5.16 -14.16
C LYS A 256 -44.34 3.66 -14.21
N SER A 257 -45.25 2.89 -14.80
CA SER A 257 -45.10 1.43 -14.97
C SER A 257 -43.87 1.07 -15.79
N TYR A 258 -43.61 1.80 -16.89
CA TYR A 258 -42.42 1.61 -17.71
C TYR A 258 -41.13 1.81 -16.89
N ILE A 259 -41.01 2.92 -16.16
CA ILE A 259 -39.84 3.23 -15.35
C ILE A 259 -39.65 2.20 -14.23
N ASP A 260 -40.72 1.87 -13.52
CA ASP A 260 -40.70 0.90 -12.42
C ASP A 260 -40.20 -0.47 -12.90
N THR A 261 -40.73 -0.92 -14.05
CA THR A 261 -40.36 -2.20 -14.67
C THR A 261 -38.88 -2.26 -15.02
N TRP A 262 -38.37 -1.27 -15.77
CA TRP A 262 -36.98 -1.36 -16.23
C TRP A 262 -35.98 -1.11 -15.10
N ILE A 263 -36.27 -0.24 -14.13
CA ILE A 263 -35.40 -0.01 -12.96
C ILE A 263 -35.27 -1.31 -12.15
N CYS A 264 -36.38 -2.00 -11.90
CA CYS A 264 -36.36 -3.29 -11.21
C CYS A 264 -35.47 -4.32 -11.95
N ARG A 265 -35.67 -4.46 -13.26
CA ARG A 265 -34.85 -5.36 -14.10
C ARG A 265 -33.38 -4.96 -14.14
N TYR A 266 -33.09 -3.67 -14.20
CA TYR A 266 -31.71 -3.19 -14.18
C TYR A 266 -31.04 -3.47 -12.83
N PHE A 267 -31.72 -3.26 -11.71
CA PHE A 267 -31.18 -3.59 -10.40
C PHE A 267 -31.01 -5.08 -10.17
N GLU A 268 -31.88 -5.91 -10.74
CA GLU A 268 -31.70 -7.36 -10.80
C GLU A 268 -30.47 -7.73 -11.62
N PHE A 269 -30.28 -7.16 -12.82
CA PHE A 269 -29.07 -7.32 -13.62
C PHE A 269 -27.80 -6.92 -12.84
N LEU A 270 -27.81 -5.77 -12.14
CA LEU A 270 -26.68 -5.36 -11.29
C LEU A 270 -26.39 -6.41 -10.21
N ARG A 271 -27.41 -7.02 -9.62
CA ARG A 271 -27.27 -7.99 -8.52
C ARG A 271 -26.80 -9.35 -9.02
N GLU A 272 -27.51 -9.92 -9.98
CA GLU A 272 -27.31 -11.31 -10.45
C GLU A 272 -26.12 -11.40 -11.42
N GLU A 273 -26.08 -10.56 -12.45
CA GLU A 273 -25.07 -10.66 -13.52
C GLU A 273 -23.74 -9.98 -13.14
N LEU A 274 -23.81 -8.84 -12.45
CA LEU A 274 -22.61 -8.09 -12.06
C LEU A 274 -22.18 -8.37 -10.62
N GLY A 275 -22.92 -9.15 -9.83
CA GLY A 275 -22.61 -9.41 -8.43
C GLY A 275 -22.51 -8.12 -7.59
N SER A 276 -23.31 -7.09 -7.90
CA SER A 276 -23.33 -5.80 -7.19
C SER A 276 -24.29 -5.84 -6.02
N LYS A 277 -23.79 -6.31 -4.87
CA LYS A 277 -24.57 -6.41 -3.62
C LYS A 277 -24.74 -5.07 -2.89
N SER A 278 -23.94 -4.05 -3.22
CA SER A 278 -23.94 -2.77 -2.49
C SER A 278 -25.11 -1.87 -2.90
N PRO A 279 -25.95 -1.39 -1.96
CA PRO A 279 -27.00 -0.41 -2.26
C PRO A 279 -26.41 0.94 -2.70
N LYS A 280 -25.15 1.25 -2.35
CA LYS A 280 -24.47 2.48 -2.80
C LYS A 280 -24.34 2.53 -4.32
N THR A 281 -24.17 1.39 -4.98
CA THR A 281 -24.16 1.32 -6.45
C THR A 281 -25.49 1.73 -7.03
N LYS A 282 -26.63 1.27 -6.47
CA LYS A 282 -27.97 1.69 -6.88
C LYS A 282 -28.18 3.20 -6.66
N ARG A 283 -27.69 3.73 -5.53
CA ARG A 283 -27.89 5.13 -5.12
C ARG A 283 -27.36 6.11 -6.16
N PHE A 284 -26.16 5.89 -6.68
CA PHE A 284 -25.62 6.78 -7.71
C PHE A 284 -26.40 6.69 -9.03
N LYS A 285 -26.96 5.53 -9.36
CA LYS A 285 -27.83 5.38 -10.55
C LYS A 285 -29.14 6.14 -10.38
N THR A 286 -29.79 6.03 -9.22
CA THR A 286 -31.04 6.77 -8.98
C THR A 286 -30.79 8.28 -8.93
N HIS A 287 -29.68 8.75 -8.33
CA HIS A 287 -29.30 10.16 -8.35
C HIS A 287 -29.08 10.69 -9.77
N ALA A 288 -28.36 9.95 -10.62
CA ALA A 288 -28.15 10.33 -12.02
C ALA A 288 -29.47 10.40 -12.79
N LEU A 289 -30.40 9.46 -12.54
CA LEU A 289 -31.74 9.47 -13.14
C LEU A 289 -32.61 10.64 -12.64
N THR A 290 -32.54 10.97 -11.35
CA THR A 290 -33.22 12.16 -10.81
C THR A 290 -32.68 13.44 -11.45
N ALA A 291 -31.36 13.57 -11.58
CA ALA A 291 -30.74 14.71 -12.25
C ALA A 291 -31.14 14.80 -13.72
N LEU A 292 -31.17 13.65 -14.43
CA LEU A 292 -31.65 13.57 -15.80
C LEU A 292 -33.12 13.97 -15.93
N SER A 293 -33.96 13.57 -14.98
CA SER A 293 -35.38 13.92 -15.00
C SER A 293 -35.57 15.42 -14.76
N LYS A 294 -34.81 16.02 -13.84
CA LYS A 294 -34.79 17.47 -13.67
C LYS A 294 -34.37 18.20 -14.95
N PHE A 295 -33.35 17.70 -15.64
CA PHE A 295 -32.95 18.22 -16.95
C PHE A 295 -34.10 18.19 -17.96
N GLN A 296 -34.77 17.05 -18.14
CA GLN A 296 -35.83 16.96 -19.15
C GLN A 296 -37.06 17.84 -18.85
N TYR A 297 -37.38 18.02 -17.57
CA TYR A 297 -38.53 18.81 -17.12
C TYR A 297 -38.18 20.24 -16.71
N ARG A 298 -36.97 20.71 -16.99
CA ARG A 298 -36.45 22.03 -16.57
C ARG A 298 -37.33 23.22 -16.99
N THR A 299 -38.01 23.09 -18.13
CA THR A 299 -38.91 24.10 -18.70
C THR A 299 -40.31 24.07 -18.09
N GLU A 300 -40.73 22.95 -17.52
CA GLU A 300 -42.10 22.74 -17.00
C GLU A 300 -42.24 23.15 -15.52
N VAL A 301 -41.17 23.64 -14.90
CA VAL A 301 -41.17 24.00 -13.48
C VAL A 301 -40.65 25.41 -13.24
N VAL A 302 -41.33 26.12 -12.34
CA VAL A 302 -40.96 27.48 -11.93
C VAL A 302 -39.90 27.46 -10.82
N SER A 303 -39.91 26.44 -9.96
CA SER A 303 -39.03 26.32 -8.79
C SER A 303 -38.52 24.88 -8.61
N ASP A 304 -37.51 24.68 -7.77
CA ASP A 304 -37.00 23.33 -7.44
C ASP A 304 -38.07 22.46 -6.75
N SER A 305 -38.97 23.07 -5.98
CA SER A 305 -40.09 22.36 -5.36
C SER A 305 -41.08 21.83 -6.39
N GLY A 306 -41.24 22.50 -7.54
CA GLY A 306 -42.13 22.07 -8.62
C GLY A 306 -41.78 20.69 -9.19
N TYR A 307 -40.51 20.30 -9.14
CA TYR A 307 -40.08 18.95 -9.53
C TYR A 307 -40.73 17.85 -8.70
N GLN A 308 -41.10 18.13 -7.45
CA GLN A 308 -41.75 17.15 -6.58
C GLN A 308 -43.16 16.82 -7.07
N GLU A 309 -43.79 17.67 -7.88
CA GLU A 309 -45.14 17.42 -8.39
C GLU A 309 -45.19 16.52 -9.62
N ILE A 310 -44.07 16.36 -10.32
CA ILE A 310 -43.99 15.56 -11.54
C ILE A 310 -44.11 14.06 -11.19
N PRO A 311 -45.10 13.32 -11.72
CA PRO A 311 -45.36 11.93 -11.33
C PRO A 311 -44.18 10.96 -11.51
N ILE A 312 -43.34 11.18 -12.54
CA ILE A 312 -42.13 10.38 -12.78
C ILE A 312 -41.08 10.65 -11.70
N LEU A 313 -40.85 11.91 -11.30
CA LEU A 313 -39.91 12.23 -10.24
C LEU A 313 -40.39 11.71 -8.88
N LYS A 314 -41.70 11.74 -8.58
CA LYS A 314 -42.27 11.08 -7.39
C LYS A 314 -41.88 9.59 -7.35
N THR A 315 -41.93 8.91 -8.49
CA THR A 315 -41.55 7.49 -8.63
C THR A 315 -40.05 7.27 -8.41
N LEU A 316 -39.19 8.10 -9.02
CA LEU A 316 -37.73 8.02 -8.83
C LEU A 316 -37.31 8.37 -7.39
N ASN A 317 -38.01 9.30 -6.75
CA ASN A 317 -37.78 9.67 -5.35
C ASN A 317 -38.15 8.53 -4.41
N LYS A 318 -39.21 7.77 -4.68
CA LYS A 318 -39.53 6.51 -3.97
C LYS A 318 -38.37 5.52 -4.04
N TYR A 319 -37.83 5.27 -5.24
CA TYR A 319 -36.65 4.40 -5.39
C TYR A 319 -35.41 4.93 -4.67
N SER A 320 -35.15 6.23 -4.77
CA SER A 320 -34.03 6.86 -4.07
C SER A 320 -34.14 6.75 -2.56
N ASN A 321 -35.36 6.90 -2.00
CA ASN A 321 -35.64 6.71 -0.58
C ASN A 321 -35.45 5.25 -0.14
N ASN A 322 -35.99 4.29 -0.89
CA ASN A 322 -35.79 2.86 -0.61
C ASN A 322 -34.30 2.50 -0.60
N VAL A 323 -33.54 2.96 -1.60
CA VAL A 323 -32.10 2.73 -1.68
C VAL A 323 -31.34 3.44 -0.55
N ARG A 324 -31.81 4.61 -0.11
CA ARG A 324 -31.25 5.33 1.05
C ARG A 324 -31.46 4.53 2.33
N GLU A 325 -32.64 3.95 2.54
CA GLU A 325 -32.94 3.09 3.68
C GLU A 325 -32.13 1.79 3.64
N GLU A 326 -32.03 1.14 2.48
CA GLU A 326 -31.14 -0.02 2.27
C GLU A 326 -29.69 0.34 2.62
N SER A 327 -29.22 1.52 2.18
CA SER A 327 -27.86 2.00 2.47
C SER A 327 -27.66 2.27 3.96
N ALA A 328 -28.63 2.89 4.63
CA ALA A 328 -28.58 3.15 6.06
C ALA A 328 -28.55 1.85 6.87
N LYS A 329 -29.36 0.85 6.48
CA LYS A 329 -29.34 -0.49 7.07
C LYS A 329 -27.98 -1.18 6.82
N TRP A 330 -27.46 -1.09 5.60
CA TRP A 330 -26.15 -1.64 5.23
C TRP A 330 -25.02 -1.05 6.09
N ASP A 331 -25.02 0.27 6.26
CA ASP A 331 -24.01 0.97 7.07
C ASP A 331 -24.16 0.65 8.57
N ARG A 332 -25.41 0.57 9.09
CA ARG A 332 -25.70 0.17 10.49
C ARG A 332 -25.24 -1.25 10.81
N LEU A 333 -25.46 -2.18 9.89
CA LEU A 333 -24.98 -3.57 10.01
C LEU A 333 -23.47 -3.70 9.75
N LYS A 334 -22.77 -2.59 9.49
CA LYS A 334 -21.35 -2.54 9.11
C LYS A 334 -21.00 -3.51 7.98
N HIS A 335 -21.95 -3.80 7.08
CA HIS A 335 -21.69 -4.66 5.93
C HIS A 335 -20.62 -4.03 5.04
N ARG A 336 -19.75 -4.87 4.47
CA ARG A 336 -18.67 -4.43 3.58
C ARG A 336 -18.68 -5.31 2.34
N VAL A 337 -18.43 -4.68 1.19
CA VAL A 337 -18.27 -5.39 -0.09
C VAL A 337 -17.02 -6.26 -0.09
N VAL A 338 -16.00 -5.81 0.65
CA VAL A 338 -14.75 -6.52 0.82
C VAL A 338 -14.62 -6.91 2.29
N PRO A 339 -14.37 -8.19 2.59
CA PRO A 339 -14.17 -8.62 3.96
C PRO A 339 -12.99 -7.91 4.63
N VAL A 340 -13.17 -7.51 5.89
CA VAL A 340 -12.21 -6.67 6.63
C VAL A 340 -10.94 -7.45 6.93
N GLU A 341 -11.04 -8.72 7.26
CA GLU A 341 -9.95 -9.64 7.57
C GLU A 341 -8.94 -9.84 6.42
N LYS A 342 -9.34 -9.52 5.18
CA LYS A 342 -8.44 -9.53 4.01
C LYS A 342 -7.63 -8.25 3.87
N LYS A 343 -8.03 -7.18 4.56
CA LYS A 343 -7.45 -5.83 4.46
C LYS A 343 -6.86 -5.34 5.76
N TRP A 344 -7.35 -5.82 6.89
CA TRP A 344 -6.90 -5.46 8.22
C TRP A 344 -5.72 -6.36 8.62
N PRO A 345 -4.70 -5.82 9.31
CA PRO A 345 -3.60 -6.62 9.81
C PRO A 345 -4.09 -7.63 10.86
N ASP A 346 -3.34 -8.72 11.00
CA ASP A 346 -3.49 -9.62 12.15
C ASP A 346 -2.82 -8.94 13.35
N VAL A 347 -3.63 -8.24 14.15
CA VAL A 347 -3.16 -7.42 15.28
C VAL A 347 -2.61 -8.33 16.37
N VAL A 348 -1.37 -8.06 16.79
CA VAL A 348 -0.77 -8.77 17.92
C VAL A 348 -1.41 -8.28 19.22
N GLU A 349 -1.65 -9.19 20.15
CA GLU A 349 -2.19 -8.86 21.47
C GLU A 349 -1.38 -7.73 22.14
N GLY A 350 -2.08 -6.78 22.75
CA GLY A 350 -1.49 -5.57 23.34
C GLY A 350 -1.03 -4.49 22.34
N GLN A 351 -1.15 -4.72 21.03
CA GLN A 351 -0.82 -3.72 20.00
C GLN A 351 -2.08 -3.16 19.32
N THR A 352 -1.95 -1.98 18.74
CA THR A 352 -2.97 -1.43 17.83
C THR A 352 -2.72 -1.91 16.41
N ALA A 353 -3.72 -1.78 15.53
CA ALA A 353 -3.53 -2.07 14.10
C ALA A 353 -2.46 -1.18 13.46
N LEU A 354 -2.40 0.10 13.84
CA LEU A 354 -1.42 1.05 13.32
C LEU A 354 0.00 0.67 13.73
N THR A 355 0.23 0.34 15.00
CA THR A 355 1.55 -0.09 15.48
C THR A 355 1.96 -1.42 14.87
N THR A 356 1.03 -2.36 14.74
CA THR A 356 1.24 -3.65 14.08
C THR A 356 1.72 -3.46 12.64
N VAL A 357 1.03 -2.62 11.86
CA VAL A 357 1.35 -2.38 10.45
C VAL A 357 2.64 -1.60 10.26
N ARG A 358 2.89 -0.60 11.11
CA ARG A 358 4.18 0.10 11.11
C ARG A 358 5.34 -0.89 11.29
N ARG A 359 5.24 -1.78 12.27
CA ARG A 359 6.26 -2.80 12.56
C ARG A 359 6.35 -3.88 11.48
N GLN A 360 5.23 -4.49 11.10
CA GLN A 360 5.20 -5.64 10.21
C GLN A 360 5.33 -5.29 8.74
N VAL A 361 4.98 -4.07 8.33
CA VAL A 361 4.98 -3.65 6.91
C VAL A 361 5.99 -2.54 6.67
N ALA A 362 5.88 -1.39 7.34
CA ALA A 362 6.74 -0.24 7.03
C ALA A 362 8.21 -0.52 7.35
N GLU A 363 8.52 -1.09 8.52
CA GLU A 363 9.90 -1.47 8.89
C GLU A 363 10.44 -2.61 8.02
N GLU A 364 9.59 -3.55 7.60
CA GLU A 364 9.99 -4.60 6.65
C GLU A 364 10.26 -4.03 5.25
N LEU A 365 9.45 -3.08 4.77
CA LEU A 365 9.74 -2.38 3.51
C LEU A 365 11.04 -1.58 3.60
N ARG A 366 11.33 -1.00 4.76
CA ARG A 366 12.59 -0.29 5.01
C ARG A 366 13.79 -1.24 4.89
N SER A 367 13.73 -2.42 5.51
CA SER A 367 14.81 -3.42 5.39
C SER A 367 14.95 -3.94 3.96
N LEU A 368 13.86 -3.96 3.18
CA LEU A 368 13.90 -4.26 1.75
C LEU A 368 14.57 -3.17 0.89
N CYS A 369 14.93 -2.00 1.42
CA CYS A 369 15.67 -0.97 0.69
C CYS A 369 17.16 -1.31 0.52
N ARG A 370 17.68 -2.29 1.26
CA ARG A 370 19.10 -2.67 1.29
C ARG A 370 19.61 -3.15 -0.08
N PRO A 371 20.90 -2.96 -0.40
CA PRO A 371 21.39 -3.04 -1.77
C PRO A 371 21.78 -4.44 -2.21
N LYS A 372 22.05 -5.38 -1.29
CA LYS A 372 22.46 -6.75 -1.63
C LYS A 372 21.33 -7.75 -1.43
N TYR A 373 21.30 -8.82 -2.22
CA TYR A 373 20.42 -9.96 -1.96
C TYR A 373 20.96 -10.80 -0.81
N SER A 374 20.07 -11.27 0.08
CA SER A 374 20.43 -12.20 1.16
C SER A 374 20.88 -13.58 0.68
N SER A 375 20.54 -14.00 -0.54
CA SER A 375 20.79 -15.36 -1.03
C SER A 375 22.17 -15.57 -1.66
N ASN A 376 22.78 -14.52 -2.23
CA ASN A 376 24.01 -14.68 -3.03
C ASN A 376 24.94 -13.47 -2.96
N GLU A 377 24.69 -12.54 -2.03
CA GLU A 377 25.48 -11.32 -1.80
C GLU A 377 25.61 -10.36 -2.99
N HIS A 378 25.02 -10.67 -4.13
CA HIS A 378 25.05 -9.80 -5.29
C HIS A 378 24.24 -8.54 -5.06
N LEU A 379 24.72 -7.43 -5.64
CA LEU A 379 23.96 -6.21 -5.72
C LEU A 379 22.64 -6.45 -6.46
N ARG A 380 21.60 -5.86 -5.90
CA ARG A 380 20.30 -5.73 -6.55
C ARG A 380 20.40 -4.70 -7.66
N SER A 381 19.53 -4.84 -8.67
CA SER A 381 19.44 -3.80 -9.70
C SER A 381 19.01 -2.48 -9.08
N GLY A 382 19.54 -1.37 -9.60
CA GLY A 382 19.17 -0.02 -9.14
C GLY A 382 17.66 0.21 -9.17
N SER A 383 16.97 -0.23 -10.22
CA SER A 383 15.50 -0.22 -10.34
C SER A 383 14.76 -1.00 -9.23
N ALA A 384 15.32 -2.11 -8.75
CA ALA A 384 14.73 -2.88 -7.65
C ALA A 384 14.92 -2.16 -6.31
N ILE A 385 16.08 -1.53 -6.09
CA ILE A 385 16.36 -0.70 -4.92
C ILE A 385 15.44 0.51 -4.90
N THR A 386 15.32 1.26 -6.00
CA THR A 386 14.41 2.40 -6.15
C THR A 386 12.94 2.00 -5.93
N THR A 387 12.54 0.82 -6.39
CA THR A 387 11.19 0.29 -6.13
C THR A 387 10.96 0.06 -4.63
N SER A 388 11.92 -0.54 -3.93
CA SER A 388 11.83 -0.70 -2.47
C SER A 388 11.79 0.63 -1.74
N LEU A 389 12.64 1.60 -2.14
CA LEU A 389 12.64 2.95 -1.58
C LEU A 389 11.29 3.65 -1.78
N ARG A 390 10.73 3.59 -3.00
CA ARG A 390 9.40 4.13 -3.31
C ARG A 390 8.32 3.50 -2.43
N ASP A 391 8.30 2.17 -2.35
CA ASP A 391 7.30 1.44 -1.57
C ASP A 391 7.42 1.80 -0.09
N TYR A 392 8.63 1.82 0.48
CA TYR A 392 8.87 2.25 1.85
C TYR A 392 8.40 3.69 2.10
N LEU A 393 8.78 4.65 1.25
CA LEU A 393 8.41 6.06 1.41
C LEU A 393 6.90 6.29 1.28
N ALA A 394 6.24 5.59 0.35
CA ALA A 394 4.79 5.64 0.23
C ALA A 394 4.11 5.13 1.52
N TRP A 395 4.68 4.11 2.16
CA TRP A 395 4.20 3.57 3.42
C TRP A 395 4.51 4.48 4.62
N SER A 396 5.73 4.98 4.75
CA SER A 396 6.14 5.86 5.85
C SER A 396 5.33 7.17 5.87
N THR A 397 5.03 7.74 4.70
CA THR A 397 4.15 8.93 4.61
C THR A 397 2.72 8.68 5.11
N MET A 398 2.28 7.42 5.20
CA MET A 398 0.97 7.04 5.71
C MET A 398 1.00 6.49 7.13
N THR A 399 2.09 5.89 7.58
CA THR A 399 2.21 5.28 8.92
C THR A 399 2.93 6.14 9.93
N ASP A 400 3.88 6.98 9.51
CA ASP A 400 4.68 7.82 10.40
C ASP A 400 4.14 9.24 10.54
N THR A 401 3.20 9.62 9.66
CA THR A 401 2.40 10.84 9.72
C THR A 401 0.92 10.51 9.58
N PRO A 402 0.00 11.30 10.18
CA PRO A 402 -1.43 11.08 10.04
C PRO A 402 -1.84 10.93 8.57
N ALA A 403 -2.40 9.76 8.24
CA ALA A 403 -2.62 9.39 6.86
C ALA A 403 -3.58 10.35 6.15
N ARG A 404 -3.12 10.93 5.05
CA ARG A 404 -3.94 11.76 4.16
C ARG A 404 -4.55 10.91 3.04
N ARG A 405 -5.43 11.48 2.22
CA ARG A 405 -5.98 10.72 1.09
C ARG A 405 -4.88 10.49 0.04
N GLN A 406 -4.96 9.37 -0.67
CA GLN A 406 -3.95 8.92 -1.63
C GLN A 406 -3.77 9.88 -2.83
N GLU A 407 -4.80 10.65 -3.18
CA GLU A 407 -4.77 11.71 -4.18
C GLU A 407 -3.65 12.71 -3.90
N GLU A 408 -3.38 13.00 -2.63
CA GLU A 408 -2.39 13.99 -2.23
C GLU A 408 -0.95 13.56 -2.55
N PRO A 409 -0.40 12.44 -2.01
CA PRO A 409 0.95 12.01 -2.35
C PRO A 409 1.14 11.71 -3.83
N CYS A 410 0.11 11.26 -4.54
CA CYS A 410 0.17 11.08 -6.00
C CYS A 410 0.53 12.39 -6.71
N SER A 411 0.05 13.53 -6.20
CA SER A 411 0.23 14.84 -6.80
C SER A 411 1.48 15.60 -6.32
N TRP A 412 2.26 15.05 -5.39
CA TRP A 412 3.45 15.73 -4.88
C TRP A 412 4.47 15.96 -5.98
N ARG A 413 4.94 17.20 -6.08
CA ARG A 413 5.98 17.63 -7.00
C ARG A 413 7.29 17.85 -6.28
N ILE A 414 8.37 17.75 -7.04
CA ILE A 414 9.70 18.15 -6.63
C ILE A 414 10.39 18.87 -7.78
N SER A 415 11.17 19.90 -7.44
CA SER A 415 12.01 20.61 -8.40
C SER A 415 13.11 19.68 -8.91
N LEU A 416 13.25 19.62 -10.24
CA LEU A 416 14.31 18.88 -10.92
C LEU A 416 15.48 19.78 -11.30
N THR A 417 15.23 21.09 -11.39
CA THR A 417 16.27 22.10 -11.58
C THR A 417 16.12 23.21 -10.53
N CYS A 418 17.22 23.89 -10.23
CA CYS A 418 17.27 25.01 -9.33
C CYS A 418 18.04 26.15 -10.04
N PRO A 419 17.34 27.07 -10.73
CA PRO A 419 17.98 28.16 -11.47
C PRO A 419 18.44 29.31 -10.56
N VAL A 420 18.37 29.13 -9.24
CA VAL A 420 18.83 30.12 -8.25
C VAL A 420 20.17 29.69 -7.69
N GLU A 421 21.01 30.68 -7.44
CA GLU A 421 22.30 30.49 -6.77
C GLU A 421 22.07 29.89 -5.38
N ARG A 422 22.94 28.96 -5.00
CA ARG A 422 22.92 28.29 -3.70
C ARG A 422 23.34 29.33 -2.64
N PRO A 423 22.50 29.62 -1.64
CA PRO A 423 22.86 30.51 -0.55
C PRO A 423 24.11 30.05 0.22
N GLU A 424 24.93 31.01 0.69
CA GLU A 424 26.16 30.77 1.47
C GLU A 424 25.88 30.13 2.84
N ASP A 425 24.68 30.29 3.40
CA ASP A 425 24.29 29.73 4.69
C ASP A 425 23.94 28.23 4.64
N ILE A 426 24.00 27.62 3.46
CA ILE A 426 23.79 26.18 3.28
C ILE A 426 25.10 25.43 3.51
N PRO A 427 25.15 24.46 4.44
CA PRO A 427 26.37 23.71 4.74
C PRO A 427 26.98 23.06 3.49
N ASP A 428 28.30 22.92 3.45
CA ASP A 428 28.99 22.20 2.37
C ASP A 428 28.43 20.77 2.21
N GLY A 429 28.10 20.40 0.98
CA GLY A 429 27.43 19.12 0.67
C GLY A 429 25.92 19.07 1.01
N GLY A 430 25.37 20.09 1.69
CA GLY A 430 23.94 20.18 1.95
C GLY A 430 23.08 20.19 0.67
N PHE A 431 21.94 19.51 0.70
CA PHE A 431 20.98 19.53 -0.41
C PHE A 431 20.15 20.80 -0.41
N TYR A 432 20.16 21.51 -1.54
CA TYR A 432 19.32 22.69 -1.72
C TYR A 432 18.19 22.43 -2.72
N HIS A 433 16.98 22.20 -2.20
CA HIS A 433 15.75 22.04 -2.99
C HIS A 433 14.72 23.08 -2.53
N PRO A 434 14.95 24.38 -2.81
CA PRO A 434 14.02 25.42 -2.38
C PRO A 434 12.64 25.22 -3.02
N LEU A 435 11.62 25.74 -2.34
CA LEU A 435 10.28 25.87 -2.90
C LEU A 435 10.34 26.83 -4.10
N PRO A 436 9.86 26.44 -5.29
CA PRO A 436 9.83 27.36 -6.43
C PRO A 436 9.04 28.62 -6.13
N PRO A 437 9.43 29.77 -6.72
CA PRO A 437 8.72 31.03 -6.53
C PRO A 437 7.27 30.92 -7.02
N ASN A 438 6.34 31.61 -6.37
CA ASN A 438 4.91 31.50 -6.66
C ASN A 438 4.54 31.79 -8.14
N GLN A 439 5.37 32.56 -8.85
CA GLN A 439 5.17 32.93 -10.24
C GLN A 439 5.29 31.74 -11.21
N VAL A 440 6.04 30.70 -10.85
CA VAL A 440 6.30 29.53 -11.73
C VAL A 440 5.53 28.27 -11.30
N ARG A 441 4.73 28.37 -10.23
CA ARG A 441 3.90 27.27 -9.72
C ARG A 441 2.57 27.19 -10.45
N GLU A 442 1.96 26.00 -10.46
CA GLU A 442 0.65 25.81 -11.10
C GLU A 442 -0.42 26.63 -10.38
N ARG A 443 -1.35 27.17 -11.17
CA ARG A 443 -2.46 27.97 -10.68
C ARG A 443 -3.80 27.41 -11.14
N ASP A 444 -4.81 27.56 -10.29
CA ASP A 444 -6.20 27.25 -10.64
C ASP A 444 -6.84 28.39 -11.44
N HIS A 445 -8.11 28.20 -11.83
CA HIS A 445 -8.90 29.19 -12.58
C HIS A 445 -9.13 30.50 -11.81
N GLU A 446 -8.91 30.52 -10.49
CA GLU A 446 -8.97 31.72 -9.66
C GLU A 446 -7.57 32.35 -9.47
N ASN A 447 -6.57 31.92 -10.26
CA ASN A 447 -5.18 32.35 -10.21
C ASN A 447 -4.48 32.07 -8.86
N ARG A 448 -4.96 31.12 -8.06
CA ARG A 448 -4.35 30.72 -6.79
C ARG A 448 -3.43 29.52 -7.02
N ILE A 449 -2.36 29.40 -6.22
CA ILE A 449 -1.47 28.22 -6.28
C ILE A 449 -2.29 26.94 -6.11
N ALA A 450 -2.05 25.96 -6.96
CA ALA A 450 -2.87 24.76 -7.10
C ALA A 450 -2.03 23.49 -7.30
N ASP A 451 -0.82 23.43 -6.74
CA ASP A 451 0.01 22.23 -6.69
C ASP A 451 0.44 21.86 -5.25
N ASN A 452 0.95 20.64 -5.10
CA ASN A 452 1.53 20.16 -3.85
C ASN A 452 3.03 19.94 -4.08
N TYR A 453 3.88 20.48 -3.22
CA TYR A 453 5.34 20.45 -3.39
C TYR A 453 6.05 19.88 -2.18
N LEU A 454 7.01 18.99 -2.43
CA LEU A 454 8.02 18.59 -1.46
C LEU A 454 9.30 19.38 -1.75
N TYR A 455 9.82 20.07 -0.73
CA TYR A 455 11.02 20.90 -0.85
C TYR A 455 11.88 20.79 0.41
N LYS A 456 13.17 21.11 0.29
CA LYS A 456 14.13 21.15 1.40
C LYS A 456 14.59 22.59 1.67
N THR A 457 14.54 23.02 2.93
CA THR A 457 14.97 24.36 3.34
C THR A 457 15.77 24.30 4.65
N TYR A 458 16.68 25.26 4.83
CA TYR A 458 17.45 25.45 6.06
C TYR A 458 16.85 26.55 6.95
N LYS A 459 15.90 27.33 6.44
CA LYS A 459 15.21 28.37 7.19
C LYS A 459 13.71 28.27 7.00
N ARG A 460 12.96 28.31 8.10
CA ARG A 460 11.49 28.29 8.06
C ARG A 460 10.89 29.06 9.22
N LYS A 461 10.03 30.03 8.90
CA LYS A 461 9.36 30.91 9.89
C LYS A 461 10.36 31.56 10.85
N GLY A 462 11.47 32.06 10.31
CA GLY A 462 12.54 32.70 11.10
C GLY A 462 13.47 31.73 11.84
N LYS A 463 13.12 30.44 11.98
CA LYS A 463 13.97 29.43 12.62
C LYS A 463 14.94 28.81 11.62
N LEU A 464 16.21 28.72 12.01
CA LEU A 464 17.27 28.01 11.29
C LEU A 464 17.27 26.52 11.65
N TYR A 465 17.56 25.68 10.66
CA TYR A 465 17.67 24.22 10.74
C TYR A 465 18.99 23.83 10.08
N PRO A 466 20.10 23.74 10.83
CA PRO A 466 21.43 23.46 10.28
C PRO A 466 21.49 22.15 9.46
N GLU A 467 20.71 21.15 9.84
CA GLU A 467 20.59 19.86 9.16
C GLU A 467 19.70 19.91 7.89
N GLY A 468 18.99 21.02 7.70
CA GLY A 468 17.95 21.18 6.69
C GLY A 468 16.70 20.36 7.00
N ILE A 469 15.54 20.84 6.58
CA ILE A 469 14.27 20.13 6.77
C ILE A 469 13.53 19.93 5.46
N TRP A 470 12.92 18.76 5.31
CA TRP A 470 11.97 18.49 4.23
C TRP A 470 10.58 18.99 4.63
N VAL A 471 9.90 19.67 3.71
CA VAL A 471 8.62 20.32 3.94
C VAL A 471 7.67 20.00 2.79
N LEU A 472 6.45 19.60 3.16
CA LEU A 472 5.33 19.41 2.24
C LEU A 472 4.47 20.67 2.25
N ASP A 473 4.37 21.32 1.09
CA ASP A 473 3.53 22.48 0.85
C ASP A 473 2.32 22.09 0.02
N ILE A 474 1.13 22.09 0.63
CA ILE A 474 -0.08 21.48 0.11
C ILE A 474 -1.10 22.58 -0.21
N HIS A 475 -1.34 22.82 -1.49
CA HIS A 475 -2.39 23.72 -1.97
C HIS A 475 -3.51 23.00 -2.74
N LYS A 476 -3.24 21.83 -3.32
CA LYS A 476 -4.20 21.06 -4.12
C LYS A 476 -4.76 19.89 -3.31
N TYR A 477 -5.81 20.14 -2.53
CA TYR A 477 -6.47 19.08 -1.76
C TYR A 477 -7.98 19.32 -1.57
N LYS A 478 -8.78 18.25 -1.47
CA LYS A 478 -10.25 18.32 -1.39
C LYS A 478 -10.75 19.23 -0.26
N THR A 479 -10.05 19.24 0.88
CA THR A 479 -10.43 20.05 2.05
C THR A 479 -9.73 21.39 2.13
N ARG A 480 -9.02 21.82 1.08
CA ARG A 480 -8.40 23.17 1.00
C ARG A 480 -9.42 24.26 1.27
N LYS A 481 -10.65 24.11 0.77
CA LYS A 481 -11.74 25.07 1.02
C LYS A 481 -12.03 25.30 2.51
N ARG A 482 -11.81 24.28 3.35
CA ARG A 482 -12.09 24.34 4.79
C ARG A 482 -10.86 24.70 5.62
N TYR A 483 -9.69 24.16 5.28
CA TYR A 483 -8.49 24.24 6.11
C TYR A 483 -7.37 25.11 5.53
N GLY A 484 -7.59 25.69 4.35
CA GLY A 484 -6.59 26.47 3.64
C GLY A 484 -5.41 25.63 3.14
N PRO A 485 -4.37 26.30 2.59
CA PRO A 485 -3.08 25.69 2.32
C PRO A 485 -2.41 25.20 3.60
N GLN A 486 -1.63 24.13 3.51
CA GLN A 486 -0.92 23.58 4.64
C GLN A 486 0.56 23.39 4.33
N SER A 487 1.40 23.64 5.33
CA SER A 487 2.84 23.48 5.21
C SER A 487 3.31 22.59 6.36
N ILE A 488 3.76 21.37 6.06
CA ILE A 488 4.00 20.29 7.02
C ILE A 488 5.50 19.95 7.03
N VAL A 489 6.15 20.02 8.20
CA VAL A 489 7.54 19.51 8.33
C VAL A 489 7.48 17.97 8.29
N VAL A 490 8.25 17.34 7.41
CA VAL A 490 8.44 15.89 7.42
C VAL A 490 9.34 15.56 8.62
N LYS A 491 8.88 14.70 9.55
CA LYS A 491 9.67 14.38 10.74
C LYS A 491 10.86 13.49 10.37
N ASN A 492 12.09 13.96 10.64
CA ASN A 492 13.29 13.15 10.39
C ASN A 492 13.48 12.08 11.47
N ARG A 493 12.85 10.92 11.29
CA ARG A 493 12.95 9.81 12.26
C ARG A 493 14.27 9.08 12.09
N GLN A 494 14.91 8.76 13.21
CA GLN A 494 16.10 7.90 13.27
C GLN A 494 15.68 6.44 13.37
N PHE A 495 16.43 5.55 12.72
CA PHE A 495 16.16 4.12 12.68
C PHE A 495 17.31 3.29 13.25
N SER A 496 17.02 2.03 13.55
CA SER A 496 17.98 1.09 14.15
C SER A 496 19.16 0.71 13.26
N ASP A 497 19.10 1.04 11.97
CA ASP A 497 20.17 0.81 11.00
C ASP A 497 21.12 2.01 10.86
N GLY A 498 21.00 3.01 11.74
CA GLY A 498 21.80 4.23 11.72
C GLY A 498 21.37 5.26 10.67
N ASN A 499 20.37 4.94 9.83
CA ASN A 499 19.83 5.89 8.86
C ASN A 499 18.63 6.64 9.46
N CYS A 500 18.27 7.74 8.81
CA CYS A 500 17.11 8.54 9.11
C CYS A 500 16.16 8.63 7.90
N LEU A 501 14.92 9.11 8.10
CA LEU A 501 13.91 9.19 7.03
C LEU A 501 14.39 10.06 5.87
N TYR A 502 15.17 11.11 6.15
CA TYR A 502 15.73 11.97 5.12
C TYR A 502 16.72 11.22 4.22
N ASP A 503 17.53 10.30 4.76
CA ASP A 503 18.42 9.47 3.96
C ASP A 503 17.64 8.64 2.94
N TYR A 504 16.47 8.13 3.31
CA TYR A 504 15.62 7.36 2.39
C TYR A 504 14.99 8.24 1.31
N ILE A 505 14.55 9.46 1.66
CA ILE A 505 14.05 10.44 0.68
C ILE A 505 15.16 10.79 -0.31
N GLU A 506 16.35 11.09 0.18
CA GLU A 506 17.49 11.53 -0.62
C GLU A 506 18.04 10.38 -1.47
N ARG A 507 18.13 9.16 -0.95
CA ARG A 507 18.46 7.96 -1.73
C ARG A 507 17.44 7.69 -2.84
N TYR A 508 16.15 7.89 -2.54
CA TYR A 508 15.11 7.74 -3.55
C TYR A 508 15.23 8.79 -4.65
N LEU A 509 15.61 10.03 -4.32
CA LEU A 509 15.70 11.11 -5.31
C LEU A 509 16.97 11.03 -6.15
N TYR A 510 18.12 10.87 -5.50
CA TYR A 510 19.45 11.04 -6.12
C TYR A 510 20.19 9.73 -6.32
N GLY A 511 19.66 8.64 -5.77
CA GLY A 511 20.33 7.36 -5.79
C GLY A 511 21.18 7.13 -4.56
N TRP A 512 21.83 5.97 -4.55
CA TRP A 512 22.61 5.53 -3.41
C TRP A 512 24.00 5.18 -3.88
N TRP A 513 24.99 5.87 -3.32
CA TRP A 513 26.40 5.56 -3.52
C TRP A 513 26.97 4.82 -2.32
N LYS A 514 27.92 3.92 -2.57
CA LYS A 514 28.64 3.20 -1.54
C LYS A 514 30.14 3.23 -1.78
N PRO A 515 30.95 3.44 -0.74
CA PRO A 515 32.40 3.31 -0.83
C PRO A 515 32.75 1.85 -1.10
N GLU A 516 33.79 1.65 -1.89
CA GLU A 516 34.39 0.35 -2.17
C GLU A 516 35.91 0.49 -2.05
N GLU A 517 36.59 -0.56 -1.62
CA GLU A 517 38.04 -0.54 -1.39
C GLU A 517 38.87 -0.54 -2.69
N ASP A 518 38.25 -0.90 -3.82
CA ASP A 518 38.93 -0.98 -5.12
C ASP A 518 39.10 0.41 -5.73
N GLU A 519 40.36 0.85 -5.86
CA GLU A 519 40.78 2.14 -6.41
C GLU A 519 40.35 2.35 -7.88
N ASN A 520 39.96 1.29 -8.60
CA ASN A 520 39.46 1.41 -9.97
C ASN A 520 38.04 1.97 -10.05
N PHE A 521 37.33 2.09 -8.92
CA PHE A 521 36.01 2.69 -8.88
C PHE A 521 36.07 4.23 -8.94
N PRO A 522 35.07 4.89 -9.56
CA PRO A 522 35.02 6.33 -9.63
C PRO A 522 35.01 6.94 -8.22
N ILE A 523 35.77 8.02 -8.07
CA ILE A 523 35.77 8.82 -6.86
C ILE A 523 34.40 9.48 -6.70
N TYR A 524 33.88 9.48 -5.48
CA TYR A 524 32.70 10.27 -5.16
C TYR A 524 33.05 11.76 -5.15
N ASP A 525 32.43 12.49 -6.05
CA ASP A 525 32.58 13.93 -6.26
C ASP A 525 31.25 14.69 -6.10
N TRP A 526 30.25 14.05 -5.50
CA TRP A 526 28.91 14.63 -5.36
C TRP A 526 28.64 15.16 -3.94
N TRP A 527 27.39 15.12 -3.47
CA TRP A 527 26.91 15.93 -2.35
C TRP A 527 27.25 15.42 -0.93
N SER A 528 27.63 14.15 -0.77
CA SER A 528 27.86 13.54 0.55
C SER A 528 29.29 13.78 1.00
N SER A 529 29.50 14.77 1.86
CA SER A 529 30.83 15.12 2.40
C SER A 529 31.59 13.92 2.98
N PRO A 530 30.98 13.00 3.76
CA PRO A 530 31.67 11.82 4.28
C PRO A 530 32.23 10.88 3.20
N PHE A 531 31.70 10.95 1.98
CA PHE A 531 32.13 10.11 0.86
C PHE A 531 33.04 10.86 -0.10
N MET A 532 33.16 12.20 -0.01
CA MET A 532 34.01 12.96 -0.93
C MET A 532 35.42 12.39 -0.99
N ALA A 533 35.97 12.31 -2.20
CA ALA A 533 37.29 11.75 -2.50
C ALA A 533 37.46 10.25 -2.24
N HIS A 534 36.41 9.51 -1.85
CA HIS A 534 36.48 8.06 -1.68
C HIS A 534 36.09 7.34 -2.97
N PRO A 535 36.80 6.27 -3.37
CA PRO A 535 36.40 5.41 -4.48
C PRO A 535 35.15 4.59 -4.11
N GLY A 536 34.31 4.28 -5.10
CA GLY A 536 33.11 3.48 -4.90
C GLY A 536 32.11 3.55 -6.04
N ARG A 537 30.90 3.04 -5.81
CA ARG A 537 29.92 2.86 -6.89
C ARG A 537 28.51 3.32 -6.53
N TRP A 538 27.81 3.79 -7.57
CA TRP A 538 26.37 3.99 -7.53
C TRP A 538 25.66 2.63 -7.57
N VAL A 539 24.99 2.27 -6.47
CA VAL A 539 24.16 1.06 -6.41
C VAL A 539 22.76 1.29 -6.99
N SER A 540 22.35 2.55 -7.12
CA SER A 540 21.10 2.98 -7.77
C SER A 540 21.21 4.44 -8.18
N SER A 541 20.57 4.82 -9.29
CA SER A 541 20.38 6.23 -9.70
C SER A 541 19.09 6.85 -9.11
N GLY A 542 18.47 6.20 -8.12
CA GLY A 542 17.28 6.71 -7.44
C GLY A 542 16.11 6.84 -8.39
N ARG A 543 15.45 8.00 -8.39
CA ARG A 543 14.25 8.29 -9.18
C ARG A 543 14.54 8.25 -10.68
N ALA A 544 15.79 8.49 -11.09
CA ALA A 544 16.20 8.40 -12.49
C ALA A 544 16.04 6.99 -13.06
N GLU A 545 16.06 5.94 -12.22
CA GLU A 545 15.79 4.56 -12.63
C GLU A 545 14.39 4.37 -13.25
N PHE A 546 13.44 5.24 -12.90
CA PHE A 546 12.07 5.18 -13.42
C PHE A 546 11.85 6.08 -14.63
N ASN A 547 12.59 7.18 -14.73
CA ASN A 547 12.49 8.11 -15.84
C ASN A 547 13.82 8.86 -16.04
N PRO A 548 14.77 8.30 -16.81
CA PRO A 548 16.09 8.91 -17.00
C PRO A 548 16.03 10.18 -17.83
N GLU A 549 15.06 10.32 -18.74
CA GLU A 549 14.92 11.49 -19.62
C GLU A 549 14.73 12.79 -18.84
N GLN A 550 14.03 12.73 -17.70
CA GLN A 550 13.81 13.86 -16.80
C GLN A 550 15.08 14.37 -16.08
N PHE A 551 16.18 13.62 -16.13
CA PHE A 551 17.47 14.00 -15.56
C PHE A 551 18.46 14.54 -16.62
N SER A 552 18.12 14.51 -17.90
CA SER A 552 18.98 14.97 -19.01
C SER A 552 18.90 16.47 -19.31
N CYS A 553 18.33 17.27 -18.43
CA CYS A 553 17.92 18.67 -18.71
C CYS A 553 19.04 19.70 -18.82
N LEU A 554 20.29 19.31 -19.08
CA LEU A 554 21.31 20.26 -19.54
C LEU A 554 21.02 20.59 -21.01
N THR A 555 20.57 21.80 -21.28
CA THR A 555 20.53 22.31 -22.66
C THR A 555 21.96 22.44 -23.17
N GLU A 556 22.19 22.24 -24.48
CA GLU A 556 23.49 22.37 -25.15
C GLU A 556 24.17 23.75 -24.93
N GLN A 557 23.45 24.73 -24.39
CA GLN A 557 23.92 26.10 -24.10
C GLN A 557 24.19 26.37 -22.61
N GLY A 558 24.13 25.36 -21.73
CA GLY A 558 24.59 25.46 -20.34
C GLY A 558 23.83 26.43 -19.42
N SER A 559 22.76 27.09 -19.87
CA SER A 559 21.95 27.98 -19.02
C SER A 559 20.63 27.31 -18.60
N LEU A 560 20.58 26.82 -17.36
CA LEU A 560 19.35 26.40 -16.69
C LEU A 560 18.55 27.65 -16.29
N LYS A 561 17.82 28.26 -17.22
CA LYS A 561 17.02 29.48 -16.94
C LYS A 561 15.62 29.23 -16.38
N SER A 562 15.16 27.98 -16.31
CA SER A 562 13.78 27.66 -15.91
C SER A 562 13.70 26.66 -14.76
N TRP A 563 12.66 26.84 -13.94
CA TRP A 563 12.26 25.88 -12.91
C TRP A 563 11.55 24.70 -13.58
N LEU A 564 12.24 23.58 -13.67
CA LEU A 564 11.67 22.30 -14.08
C LEU A 564 11.27 21.51 -12.83
N TRP A 565 10.19 20.76 -12.94
CA TRP A 565 9.69 19.93 -11.86
C TRP A 565 9.17 18.60 -12.39
N GLY A 566 9.08 17.63 -11.49
CA GLY A 566 8.49 16.33 -11.76
C GLY A 566 7.72 15.82 -10.55
N PHE A 567 7.02 14.70 -10.70
CA PHE A 567 6.34 14.07 -9.58
C PHE A 567 7.33 13.39 -8.64
N PHE A 568 7.10 13.45 -7.34
CA PHE A 568 7.88 12.73 -6.34
C PHE A 568 7.70 11.22 -6.52
N PHE A 569 6.45 10.73 -6.47
CA PHE A 569 6.13 9.34 -6.82
C PHE A 569 5.84 9.22 -8.32
N VAL A 570 6.77 8.62 -9.06
CA VAL A 570 6.69 8.48 -10.52
C VAL A 570 6.27 7.08 -10.91
N MET A 571 5.39 6.97 -11.91
CA MET A 571 5.12 5.71 -12.59
C MET A 571 6.32 5.31 -13.46
N PRO A 572 6.93 4.12 -13.25
CA PRO A 572 8.07 3.67 -14.04
C PRO A 572 7.79 3.76 -15.54
N ARG A 573 8.78 4.26 -16.30
CA ARG A 573 8.77 4.46 -17.76
C ARG A 573 7.82 5.54 -18.28
N ALA A 574 6.69 5.79 -17.62
CA ALA A 574 5.71 6.78 -18.07
C ALA A 574 6.08 8.21 -17.66
N GLY A 575 6.84 8.40 -16.57
CA GLY A 575 7.18 9.73 -16.07
C GLY A 575 6.03 10.51 -15.42
N ASN A 576 4.81 10.00 -15.56
CA ASN A 576 3.58 10.57 -15.02
C ASN A 576 3.39 10.22 -13.52
N HIS A 577 2.51 10.96 -12.85
CA HIS A 577 2.03 10.62 -11.52
C HIS A 577 1.18 9.35 -11.55
N TYR A 578 1.09 8.66 -10.42
CA TYR A 578 0.14 7.57 -10.27
C TYR A 578 -1.29 8.10 -10.27
N GLU A 579 -2.17 7.43 -11.00
CA GLU A 579 -3.60 7.50 -10.71
C GLU A 579 -3.91 6.87 -9.35
N ASP A 580 -5.00 7.29 -8.73
CA ASP A 580 -5.51 6.76 -7.46
C ASP A 580 -5.59 5.22 -7.43
N SER A 581 -6.02 4.62 -8.54
CA SER A 581 -6.16 3.17 -8.71
C SER A 581 -4.80 2.47 -8.69
N SER A 582 -3.84 3.02 -9.45
CA SER A 582 -2.48 2.52 -9.61
C SER A 582 -1.64 2.72 -8.33
N PHE A 583 -1.80 3.86 -7.64
CA PHE A 583 -1.16 4.11 -6.36
C PHE A 583 -1.62 3.12 -5.30
N LYS A 584 -2.94 2.97 -5.16
CA LYS A 584 -3.55 1.98 -4.29
C LYS A 584 -3.07 0.56 -4.62
N ALA A 585 -2.93 0.23 -5.90
CA ALA A 585 -2.49 -1.09 -6.33
C ALA A 585 -1.06 -1.40 -5.87
N PHE A 586 -0.07 -0.53 -6.15
CA PHE A 586 1.30 -0.81 -5.71
C PHE A 586 1.44 -0.79 -4.19
N PHE A 587 0.77 0.17 -3.51
CA PHE A 587 0.75 0.26 -2.05
C PHE A 587 0.20 -1.03 -1.42
N SER A 588 -0.94 -1.51 -1.93
CA SER A 588 -1.57 -2.74 -1.45
C SER A 588 -0.77 -3.99 -1.80
N ASN A 589 -0.09 -4.01 -2.93
CA ASN A 589 0.76 -5.13 -3.33
C ASN A 589 1.99 -5.23 -2.42
N ALA A 590 2.56 -4.10 -1.98
CA ALA A 590 3.66 -4.08 -1.04
C ALA A 590 3.28 -4.74 0.31
N ALA A 591 2.13 -4.37 0.90
CA ALA A 591 1.60 -5.07 2.08
C ALA A 591 1.34 -6.55 1.82
N HIS A 592 0.69 -6.90 0.71
CA HIS A 592 0.34 -8.30 0.41
C HIS A 592 1.57 -9.20 0.34
N LYS A 593 2.67 -8.72 -0.25
CA LYS A 593 3.93 -9.48 -0.31
C LYS A 593 4.48 -9.80 1.09
N ILE A 594 4.19 -8.97 2.08
CA ILE A 594 4.77 -9.06 3.43
C ILE A 594 3.85 -9.81 4.39
N THR A 595 2.54 -9.54 4.35
CA THR A 595 1.56 -10.04 5.33
C THR A 595 0.46 -10.91 4.72
N GLY A 596 0.40 -11.03 3.39
CA GLY A 596 -0.74 -11.65 2.70
C GLY A 596 -2.04 -10.82 2.76
N LYS A 597 -2.03 -9.66 3.44
CA LYS A 597 -3.17 -8.76 3.56
C LYS A 597 -3.09 -7.64 2.53
N ARG A 598 -4.23 -7.27 1.95
CA ARG A 598 -4.34 -6.20 0.96
C ARG A 598 -4.71 -4.87 1.61
N ILE A 599 -3.82 -4.39 2.46
CA ILE A 599 -3.97 -3.12 3.17
C ILE A 599 -3.90 -1.96 2.15
N THR A 600 -4.79 -0.99 2.24
CA THR A 600 -4.85 0.15 1.30
C THR A 600 -4.60 1.48 2.03
N PRO A 601 -4.27 2.57 1.32
CA PRO A 601 -4.10 3.88 1.97
C PRO A 601 -5.34 4.31 2.78
N HIS A 602 -6.54 4.00 2.26
CA HIS A 602 -7.79 4.22 3.00
C HIS A 602 -7.89 3.37 4.28
N THR A 603 -7.41 2.13 4.26
CA THR A 603 -7.35 1.29 5.47
C THR A 603 -6.40 1.86 6.52
N ILE A 604 -5.29 2.49 6.11
CA ILE A 604 -4.39 3.16 7.08
C ILE A 604 -5.09 4.36 7.73
N ARG A 605 -5.95 5.09 7.00
CA ARG A 605 -6.78 6.15 7.59
C ARG A 605 -7.75 5.60 8.63
N ASP A 606 -8.39 4.46 8.34
CA ASP A 606 -9.23 3.75 9.32
C ASP A 606 -8.41 3.39 10.58
N MET A 607 -7.16 2.92 10.41
CA MET A 607 -6.27 2.57 11.53
C MET A 607 -5.87 3.78 12.36
N TRP A 608 -5.55 4.93 11.75
CA TRP A 608 -5.25 6.17 12.50
C TRP A 608 -6.45 6.66 13.32
N ALA A 609 -7.64 6.67 12.71
CA ALA A 609 -8.86 7.04 13.41
C ALA A 609 -9.09 6.08 14.59
N THR A 610 -9.06 4.77 14.35
CA THR A 610 -9.26 3.75 15.39
C THR A 610 -8.21 3.83 16.49
N TRP A 611 -6.92 4.02 16.13
CA TRP A 611 -5.82 4.18 17.08
C TRP A 611 -6.08 5.33 18.06
N ALA A 612 -6.57 6.47 17.58
CA ALA A 612 -6.85 7.64 18.42
C ALA A 612 -7.84 7.35 19.57
N TYR A 613 -8.83 6.49 19.31
CA TYR A 613 -9.78 6.04 20.32
C TYR A 613 -9.20 4.96 21.22
N GLN A 614 -8.48 4.00 20.64
CA GLN A 614 -7.85 2.92 21.40
C GLN A 614 -6.84 3.43 22.43
N VAL A 615 -6.11 4.51 22.12
CA VAL A 615 -5.15 5.11 23.06
C VAL A 615 -5.73 6.23 23.92
N GLY A 616 -7.05 6.49 23.84
CA GLY A 616 -7.73 7.48 24.68
C GLY A 616 -7.30 8.94 24.43
N LEU A 617 -7.06 9.34 23.18
CA LEU A 617 -6.74 10.75 22.89
C LEU A 617 -7.88 11.69 23.30
N THR A 618 -7.51 12.85 23.84
CA THR A 618 -8.47 13.90 24.21
C THR A 618 -9.18 14.46 22.97
N ASP A 619 -10.33 15.11 23.16
CA ASP A 619 -11.11 15.71 22.06
C ASP A 619 -10.26 16.69 21.23
N ALA A 620 -9.49 17.55 21.89
CA ALA A 620 -8.58 18.48 21.22
C ALA A 620 -7.48 17.75 20.41
N GLN A 621 -6.94 16.64 20.94
CA GLN A 621 -5.98 15.82 20.21
C GLN A 621 -6.63 15.11 19.01
N ARG A 622 -7.87 14.62 19.15
CA ARG A 622 -8.64 14.00 18.07
C ARG A 622 -9.00 15.01 16.97
N GLU A 623 -9.39 16.23 17.33
CA GLU A 623 -9.62 17.31 16.38
C GLU A 623 -8.33 17.69 15.64
N SER A 624 -7.21 17.81 16.35
CA SER A 624 -5.90 18.06 15.77
C SER A 624 -5.48 16.94 14.81
N LEU A 625 -5.72 15.68 15.18
CA LEU A 625 -5.49 14.53 14.31
C LEU A 625 -6.38 14.58 13.06
N ALA A 626 -7.67 14.85 13.20
CA ALA A 626 -8.58 14.96 12.07
C ALA A 626 -8.13 16.07 11.10
N TYR A 627 -7.75 17.24 11.63
CA TYR A 627 -7.15 18.34 10.86
C TYR A 627 -5.88 17.89 10.12
N ALA A 628 -4.97 17.20 10.81
CA ALA A 628 -3.75 16.67 10.21
C ALA A 628 -4.04 15.66 9.09
N MET A 629 -5.05 14.80 9.25
CA MET A 629 -5.51 13.86 8.22
C MET A 629 -6.32 14.53 7.08
N GLY A 630 -6.57 15.84 7.19
CA GLY A 630 -7.31 16.63 6.21
C GLY A 630 -8.79 16.23 6.15
N MET A 631 -9.44 16.11 7.32
CA MET A 631 -10.89 15.91 7.43
C MET A 631 -11.43 16.49 8.74
N ASP A 632 -12.75 16.53 8.89
CA ASP A 632 -13.36 16.90 10.17
C ASP A 632 -13.51 15.72 11.12
N ILE A 633 -13.64 16.04 12.41
CA ILE A 633 -13.79 15.06 13.47
C ILE A 633 -15.01 14.15 13.27
N LYS A 634 -16.14 14.73 12.85
CA LYS A 634 -17.36 13.96 12.53
C LYS A 634 -17.12 12.93 11.43
N THR A 635 -16.43 13.31 10.36
CA THR A 635 -16.03 12.41 9.28
C THR A 635 -15.09 11.31 9.79
N MET A 636 -14.14 11.65 10.66
CA MET A 636 -13.23 10.68 11.27
C MET A 636 -14.01 9.64 12.11
N GLU A 637 -14.96 10.10 12.93
CA GLU A 637 -15.84 9.30 13.79
C GLU A 637 -16.81 8.42 13.01
N GLU A 638 -17.54 8.98 12.04
CA GLU A 638 -18.62 8.26 11.36
C GLU A 638 -18.09 7.29 10.30
N ILE A 639 -17.00 7.65 9.61
CA ILE A 639 -16.53 6.93 8.43
C ILE A 639 -15.34 6.02 8.74
N TYR A 640 -14.36 6.50 9.48
CA TYR A 640 -13.04 5.88 9.59
C TYR A 640 -12.83 5.09 10.87
N GLU A 641 -13.46 5.48 11.97
CA GLU A 641 -13.36 4.78 13.25
C GLU A 641 -13.93 3.35 13.15
N ARG A 642 -13.18 2.37 13.69
CA ARG A 642 -13.50 0.92 13.59
C ARG A 642 -13.50 0.19 14.93
N CYS A 643 -13.39 0.86 16.08
CA CYS A 643 -13.46 0.19 17.37
C CYS A 643 -14.75 -0.64 17.48
N SER A 644 -14.58 -1.83 18.02
CA SER A 644 -15.68 -2.69 18.46
C SER A 644 -16.44 -2.04 19.63
N PRO A 645 -17.69 -2.45 19.88
CA PRO A 645 -18.43 -1.97 21.04
C PRO A 645 -17.73 -2.21 22.38
N SER A 646 -16.94 -3.29 22.52
CA SER A 646 -16.11 -3.52 23.71
C SER A 646 -14.96 -2.52 23.79
N GLU A 647 -14.21 -2.31 22.71
CA GLU A 647 -13.10 -1.33 22.70
C GLU A 647 -13.56 0.11 22.97
N LYS A 648 -14.80 0.47 22.58
CA LYS A 648 -15.38 1.77 22.91
C LYS A 648 -15.78 1.91 24.38
N ARG A 649 -16.16 0.80 25.02
CA ARG A 649 -16.52 0.78 26.44
C ARG A 649 -15.29 0.69 27.34
N ARG A 650 -14.22 0.05 26.87
CA ARG A 650 -13.00 -0.15 27.64
C ARG A 650 -12.49 1.10 28.37
N PRO A 651 -12.41 2.31 27.77
CA PRO A 651 -11.94 3.49 28.50
C PRO A 651 -12.80 3.86 29.71
N ILE A 652 -14.13 3.74 29.61
CA ILE A 652 -15.00 4.03 30.75
C ILE A 652 -15.00 2.87 31.75
N GLU A 653 -14.86 1.63 31.29
CA GLU A 653 -14.68 0.47 32.17
C GLU A 653 -13.38 0.61 32.98
N GLU A 654 -12.25 0.94 32.35
CA GLU A 654 -10.96 1.20 33.03
C GLU A 654 -11.04 2.38 34.02
N VAL A 655 -11.79 3.44 33.69
CA VAL A 655 -12.01 4.57 34.60
C VAL A 655 -12.90 4.17 35.78
N ILE A 656 -13.94 3.37 35.54
CA ILE A 656 -14.81 2.83 36.60
C ILE A 656 -13.98 1.92 37.51
N ASP A 657 -13.20 1.01 36.95
CA ASP A 657 -12.30 0.11 37.68
C ASP A 657 -11.30 0.92 38.53
N HIS A 658 -10.66 1.92 37.93
CA HIS A 658 -9.68 2.74 38.65
C HIS A 658 -10.30 3.62 39.73
N ILE A 659 -11.43 4.29 39.47
CA ILE A 659 -12.03 5.26 40.39
C ILE A 659 -12.87 4.58 41.48
N LEU A 660 -13.71 3.61 41.11
CA LEU A 660 -14.64 2.97 42.06
C LEU A 660 -14.03 1.77 42.78
N PHE A 661 -13.11 1.06 42.11
CA PHE A 661 -12.56 -0.19 42.64
C PHE A 661 -11.06 -0.11 42.95
N GLY A 662 -10.34 0.90 42.43
CA GLY A 662 -8.91 1.07 42.68
C GLY A 662 -8.56 1.32 44.15
N GLU A 663 -9.41 2.01 44.91
CA GLU A 663 -9.23 2.19 46.36
C GLU A 663 -9.41 0.86 47.12
N LEU A 664 -10.37 0.02 46.72
CA LEU A 664 -10.60 -1.30 47.30
C LEU A 664 -9.44 -2.26 47.00
N GLU A 665 -8.89 -2.21 45.79
CA GLU A 665 -7.70 -2.99 45.43
C GLU A 665 -6.45 -2.52 46.18
N ALA A 666 -6.29 -1.20 46.37
CA ALA A 666 -5.19 -0.64 47.15
C ALA A 666 -5.30 -1.04 48.64
N GLU A 667 -6.49 -0.98 49.23
CA GLU A 667 -6.74 -1.45 50.59
C GLU A 667 -6.48 -2.96 50.74
N TYR A 668 -6.89 -3.77 49.76
CA TYR A 668 -6.64 -5.21 49.75
C TYR A 668 -5.14 -5.51 49.63
N GLN A 669 -4.43 -4.86 48.69
CA GLN A 669 -2.98 -5.03 48.50
C GLN A 669 -2.19 -4.60 49.74
N GLN A 670 -2.57 -3.49 50.36
CA GLN A 670 -1.97 -3.01 51.60
C GLN A 670 -2.21 -4.01 52.74
N SER A 671 -3.41 -4.56 52.86
CA SER A 671 -3.75 -5.60 53.84
C SER A 671 -2.92 -6.87 53.66
N THR A 672 -2.77 -7.36 52.42
CA THR A 672 -1.92 -8.53 52.12
C THR A 672 -0.44 -8.26 52.41
N PHE A 673 0.08 -7.07 52.06
CA PHE A 673 1.46 -6.70 52.37
C PHE A 673 1.72 -6.65 53.88
N TYR A 674 0.77 -6.10 54.66
CA TYR A 674 0.85 -6.10 56.12
C TYR A 674 0.85 -7.52 56.69
N LEU A 675 0.01 -8.42 56.17
CA LEU A 675 -0.03 -9.82 56.61
C LEU A 675 1.26 -10.58 56.29
N GLU A 676 1.83 -10.40 55.09
CA GLU A 676 3.11 -11.01 54.71
C GLU A 676 4.27 -10.50 55.58
N LYS A 677 4.31 -9.19 55.83
CA LYS A 677 5.29 -8.58 56.73
C LYS A 677 5.14 -9.12 58.16
N LEU A 678 3.92 -9.17 58.69
CA LEU A 678 3.63 -9.71 60.01
C LEU A 678 4.01 -11.19 60.11
N ALA A 679 3.71 -11.99 59.09
CA ALA A 679 4.09 -13.41 59.04
C ALA A 679 5.61 -13.60 59.06
N LYS A 680 6.35 -12.74 58.36
CA LYS A 680 7.81 -12.76 58.36
C LYS A 680 8.40 -12.36 59.71
N GLU A 681 7.90 -11.29 60.32
CA GLU A 681 8.29 -10.86 61.67
C GLU A 681 7.98 -11.96 62.70
N LEU A 682 6.83 -12.64 62.58
CA LEU A 682 6.46 -13.77 63.44
C LEU A 682 7.39 -14.98 63.31
N LEU A 683 7.97 -15.22 62.13
CA LEU A 683 8.94 -16.30 61.91
C LEU A 683 10.31 -15.99 62.53
N GLU A 684 10.64 -14.71 62.71
CA GLU A 684 11.90 -14.25 63.30
C GLU A 684 11.86 -14.20 64.84
N LEU A 685 10.67 -14.32 65.46
CA LEU A 685 10.52 -14.35 66.91
C LEU A 685 10.95 -15.70 67.52
N PRO A 686 11.47 -15.70 68.77
CA PRO A 686 11.71 -16.92 69.53
C PRO A 686 10.45 -17.78 69.67
N GLU A 687 10.61 -19.11 69.66
CA GLU A 687 9.49 -20.06 69.59
C GLU A 687 8.44 -19.87 70.71
N THR A 688 8.88 -19.51 71.91
CA THR A 688 8.02 -19.24 73.07
C THR A 688 7.16 -17.98 72.89
N GLU A 689 7.70 -16.92 72.27
CA GLU A 689 6.97 -15.69 71.99
C GLU A 689 6.01 -15.86 70.82
N ARG A 690 6.43 -16.61 69.79
CA ARG A 690 5.57 -16.99 68.65
C ARG A 690 4.36 -17.82 69.11
N LEU A 691 4.54 -18.75 70.05
CA LEU A 691 3.45 -19.55 70.65
C LEU A 691 2.45 -18.67 71.42
N ASN A 692 2.93 -17.71 72.23
CA ASN A 692 2.06 -16.76 72.93
C ASN A 692 1.29 -15.85 71.96
N TYR A 693 1.93 -15.41 70.88
CA TYR A 693 1.30 -14.57 69.87
C TYR A 693 0.21 -15.33 69.08
N MET A 694 0.47 -16.60 68.72
CA MET A 694 -0.50 -17.47 68.07
C MET A 694 -1.70 -17.79 68.98
N GLN A 695 -1.47 -17.96 70.29
CA GLN A 695 -2.55 -18.12 71.26
C GLN A 695 -3.43 -16.86 71.34
N LEU A 696 -2.84 -15.67 71.37
CA LEU A 696 -3.57 -14.40 71.36
C LEU A 696 -4.41 -14.20 70.08
N LEU A 697 -3.90 -14.63 68.92
CA LEU A 697 -4.64 -14.61 67.66
C LEU A 697 -5.80 -15.62 67.64
N SER A 698 -5.65 -16.78 68.28
CA SER A 698 -6.71 -17.80 68.37
C SER A 698 -7.88 -17.43 69.31
N VAL A 699 -7.68 -16.47 70.22
CA VAL A 699 -8.72 -16.00 71.17
C VAL A 699 -9.66 -14.95 70.54
N LYS A 700 -9.34 -14.44 69.34
CA LYS A 700 -10.12 -13.43 68.62
C LYS A 700 -10.72 -13.93 67.30
N GLN A 701 -11.25 -15.15 67.24
CA GLN A 701 -12.27 -15.48 66.24
C GLN A 701 -13.66 -15.17 66.83
N PRO A 702 -14.42 -14.20 66.30
CA PRO A 702 -15.83 -14.07 66.64
C PRO A 702 -16.63 -15.20 66.01
N GLU A 703 -17.64 -15.70 66.73
CA GLU A 703 -18.75 -16.50 66.17
C GLU A 703 -19.49 -15.76 65.05
#